data_AF-A0ABD1TUH6-F1
#
_entry.id   AF-A0ABD1TUH6-F1
#
_cell.length_a   1.000
_cell.length_b   1.000
_cell.length_c   1.000
_cell.angle_alpha   90.00
_cell.angle_beta   90.00
_cell.angle_gamma   90.00
#
_symmetry.space_group_name_H-M   'P 1'
#
loop_
_entity.id
_entity.type
_entity.pdbx_description
1 polymer ?
#
loop_
_entity_poly.entity_id
_entity_poly.type
_entity_poly.pdbx_seq_one_letter_code
_entity_poly.pdbx_strand_id
1 'polypeptide(L)'
;MATLMPKLKKPQQLSESPFFLGDPDFEDFWYHELMKNKNFETFPGHGILIRFAANKIVEKFSSYDDQVIYLLENLKVSASYCQFKSRQDYKKLSKILLLLLQEIGVFFTVPKQQLSKSSTYNPPGEIVDFFIDFLFLILQKIKRIHPDFVVSVWGSIEVLRDKLGFLLNFLGDTPCLHPSEVNPLTHIEAVLNEFGSFLYSFFFVRNQVLAPRMDLELSDLLRNFELVEAKINEHCIVVSNMPSCTTRKTAVVAPFIVDSLLDDLNHKADKIVDVNDQIVTLHEELILLRSSLTDITLQQHPQLEELLIQTTDIAYEIEYIINSFPPVWYLTLRLPQFMDKIKGIIIGIKETKKNIDTGIVEVENYPTEQVSSQEKGPLILEDIVVGFGNKEIEIAEQLVRGPEHLQIISIFGMPGVGKTTLAKKLYNNHSVVYHFDKLAWCVVSQTYNKRNIFADILRSLKDHDKETIMQMDDESLVEALYKSLIKRRYLIVVDDIWDMNSWNDFGRYLPDDKNGSRILFTTRHKEVGLKASHHSVVNELPILSDVECWELLQRKVFQKEHCPQELEDIGKQIATNCQGLPLAVVVIAAVLEKIEMKEHLWHKVAISLSSVISEDPNKFSNILELSYKHLPMHLKPCFLYFGAFEEDEEMSVKELTHRWVGEGFIKKEEGKSSEDVAYEYLVDLIDRSLIQTIRLLKYLCSFKRLKIYIWPDKNSSISALHLKRLVNVRYLVIPYIVPQMEKFHKLEFLYVQNRKEVEIPDFLLEMVNLRHMIFKGNSRFSKSCIRQVTEEEIFQRNNLQSISNLKISNKMEGKILRCSPNLLKLKCSLQEFQDLSFLNLLESLSLAYPHNDGTHLISLPLNLRKLTLVSFYMSREQAKIIGRLPNLVVLKLQECSFEGNQWNTTEGEFQQLKVLKLSSVHDTEWNASCDPFPRLEQLVLKYCYLEKIPSSFCDIPTLKMIGIHYCRQSVVESAMQIEEEQRDMGNEELQVIISSYT
;
A
#
# COMPACT_ATOMS: atom_id res chain seq x y z
N MET A 1 22.98 -54.57 46.34
CA MET A 1 22.92 -56.03 46.53
C MET A 1 23.56 -56.70 45.32
N ALA A 2 24.59 -57.52 45.59
CA ALA A 2 25.13 -58.67 44.83
C ALA A 2 25.22 -58.62 43.28
N THR A 3 26.42 -58.53 42.67
CA THR A 3 27.29 -59.65 42.16
C THR A 3 26.62 -60.58 41.14
N LEU A 4 27.08 -60.72 39.89
CA LEU A 4 28.24 -61.54 39.50
C LEU A 4 28.82 -61.22 38.09
N MET A 5 30.14 -61.35 38.00
CA MET A 5 31.09 -61.18 36.88
C MET A 5 31.21 -62.48 36.02
N PRO A 6 31.90 -62.48 34.84
CA PRO A 6 33.38 -62.53 34.78
C PRO A 6 34.07 -61.65 33.73
N LYS A 7 35.16 -61.02 34.18
CA LYS A 7 36.31 -60.52 33.42
C LYS A 7 36.95 -61.62 32.56
N LEU A 8 37.54 -61.25 31.41
CA LEU A 8 38.83 -61.80 30.94
C LEU A 8 39.53 -60.86 29.93
N LYS A 9 40.62 -60.25 30.43
CA LYS A 9 41.87 -59.73 29.82
C LYS A 9 41.89 -59.13 28.40
N LYS A 10 42.24 -57.84 28.34
CA LYS A 10 42.93 -57.16 27.22
C LYS A 10 44.28 -57.84 26.90
N PRO A 11 44.67 -57.96 25.62
CA PRO A 11 46.07 -58.06 25.22
C PRO A 11 46.75 -56.68 25.31
N GLN A 12 48.03 -56.72 25.67
CA GLN A 12 48.91 -55.59 25.89
C GLN A 12 49.25 -54.85 24.60
N GLN A 13 49.50 -53.54 24.77
CA GLN A 13 50.04 -52.61 23.79
C GLN A 13 51.29 -53.18 23.10
N LEU A 14 51.22 -53.27 21.77
CA LEU A 14 52.36 -53.04 20.90
C LEU A 14 52.14 -51.67 20.25
N SER A 15 53.21 -50.88 20.29
CA SER A 15 53.35 -49.48 19.90
C SER A 15 52.50 -49.01 18.73
N GLU A 16 51.86 -47.86 18.95
CA GLU A 16 51.38 -46.95 17.92
C GLU A 16 52.47 -46.69 16.86
N SER A 17 52.16 -47.02 15.61
CA SER A 17 52.55 -46.18 14.48
C SER A 17 51.29 -45.96 13.64
N PRO A 18 50.93 -44.72 13.28
CA PRO A 18 49.84 -44.51 12.34
C PRO A 18 50.35 -44.93 10.95
N PHE A 19 49.96 -46.12 10.50
CA PHE A 19 50.31 -46.60 9.16
C PHE A 19 49.57 -45.76 8.13
N PHE A 20 50.29 -44.89 7.43
CA PHE A 20 49.76 -44.10 6.34
C PHE A 20 49.46 -45.01 5.13
N LEU A 21 48.28 -44.82 4.54
CA LEU A 21 47.81 -45.35 3.24
C LEU A 21 48.62 -44.80 2.02
N GLY A 22 49.90 -44.47 2.21
CA GLY A 22 50.79 -43.86 1.20
C GLY A 22 52.19 -44.45 1.19
N ASP A 23 52.36 -45.70 1.62
CA ASP A 23 53.63 -46.43 1.64
C ASP A 23 54.10 -46.75 0.19
N PRO A 24 55.14 -46.09 -0.34
CA PRO A 24 55.59 -46.22 -1.74
C PRO A 24 56.05 -47.66 -2.07
N ASP A 25 56.61 -48.37 -1.09
CA ASP A 25 57.06 -49.75 -1.26
C ASP A 25 55.88 -50.72 -1.45
N PHE A 26 54.72 -50.40 -0.88
CA PHE A 26 53.48 -51.14 -1.09
C PHE A 26 52.84 -50.83 -2.45
N GLU A 27 52.99 -49.60 -2.94
CA GLU A 27 52.55 -49.18 -4.28
C GLU A 27 53.30 -49.90 -5.39
N ASP A 28 54.63 -49.93 -5.30
CA ASP A 28 55.52 -50.59 -6.26
C ASP A 28 55.33 -52.11 -6.24
N PHE A 29 55.04 -52.70 -5.07
CA PHE A 29 54.71 -54.12 -4.95
C PHE A 29 53.41 -54.49 -5.69
N TRP A 30 52.32 -53.73 -5.50
CA TRP A 30 51.06 -53.96 -6.22
C TRP A 30 51.21 -53.80 -7.74
N TYR A 31 51.98 -52.78 -8.16
CA TYR A 31 52.23 -52.48 -9.57
C TYR A 31 53.06 -53.58 -10.25
N HIS A 32 54.15 -54.06 -9.64
CA HIS A 32 54.97 -55.16 -10.19
C HIS A 32 54.26 -56.53 -10.13
N GLU A 33 53.51 -56.75 -9.06
CA GLU A 33 52.58 -57.83 -8.73
C GLU A 33 51.59 -58.26 -9.83
N LEU A 34 50.61 -57.38 -10.03
CA LEU A 34 49.47 -57.59 -10.93
C LEU A 34 49.85 -57.58 -12.40
N MET A 35 50.81 -56.74 -12.79
CA MET A 35 51.25 -56.59 -14.18
C MET A 35 52.04 -57.82 -14.68
N LYS A 36 52.58 -58.66 -13.79
CA LYS A 36 53.24 -59.92 -14.17
C LYS A 36 52.28 -61.09 -14.36
N ASN A 37 51.08 -61.02 -13.78
CA ASN A 37 50.15 -62.15 -13.76
C ASN A 37 49.10 -62.04 -14.87
N LYS A 38 49.46 -62.54 -16.07
CA LYS A 38 48.61 -62.57 -17.28
C LYS A 38 47.22 -63.22 -17.10
N ASN A 39 46.96 -63.89 -15.98
CA ASN A 39 45.67 -64.53 -15.67
C ASN A 39 44.62 -63.58 -15.07
N PHE A 40 45.01 -62.34 -14.72
CA PHE A 40 44.15 -61.34 -14.09
C PHE A 40 44.07 -60.01 -14.85
N GLU A 41 44.90 -59.79 -15.86
CA GLU A 41 44.73 -58.67 -16.78
C GLU A 41 43.64 -58.99 -17.82
N THR A 42 42.47 -58.39 -17.68
CA THR A 42 41.45 -58.39 -18.74
C THR A 42 41.72 -57.29 -19.78
N PHE A 43 42.38 -56.19 -19.38
CA PHE A 43 42.87 -55.11 -20.23
C PHE A 43 44.02 -54.32 -19.54
N PRO A 44 44.83 -53.54 -20.30
CA PRO A 44 45.90 -52.71 -19.74
C PRO A 44 45.37 -51.66 -18.74
N GLY A 45 45.88 -51.68 -17.50
CA GLY A 45 45.50 -50.74 -16.45
C GLY A 45 44.34 -51.16 -15.53
N HIS A 46 43.79 -52.37 -15.72
CA HIS A 46 42.81 -52.97 -14.80
C HIS A 46 43.32 -52.99 -13.34
N GLY A 47 44.56 -53.43 -13.07
CA GLY A 47 45.13 -53.44 -11.72
C GLY A 47 45.16 -52.08 -11.01
N ILE A 48 45.31 -50.98 -11.76
CA ILE A 48 45.27 -49.61 -11.24
C ILE A 48 43.84 -49.23 -10.80
N LEU A 49 42.84 -49.70 -11.54
CA LEU A 49 41.42 -49.45 -11.26
C LEU A 49 40.93 -50.23 -10.05
N ILE A 50 41.32 -51.51 -9.88
CA ILE A 50 41.01 -52.29 -8.66
C ILE A 50 41.57 -51.59 -7.42
N ARG A 51 42.82 -51.14 -7.50
CA ARG A 51 43.50 -50.43 -6.41
C ARG A 51 42.79 -49.12 -6.04
N PHE A 52 42.41 -48.35 -7.06
CA PHE A 52 41.66 -47.10 -6.88
C PHE A 52 40.30 -47.34 -6.24
N ALA A 53 39.58 -48.36 -6.72
CA ALA A 53 38.29 -48.78 -6.16
C ALA A 53 38.40 -49.19 -4.68
N ALA A 54 39.35 -50.07 -4.38
CA ALA A 54 39.59 -50.55 -3.01
C ALA A 54 39.98 -49.43 -2.04
N ASN A 55 40.83 -48.50 -2.44
CA ASN A 55 41.23 -47.36 -1.60
C ASN A 55 40.04 -46.44 -1.26
N LYS A 56 39.16 -46.16 -2.23
CA LYS A 56 37.98 -45.33 -2.00
C LYS A 56 36.93 -46.02 -1.13
N ILE A 57 36.80 -47.34 -1.25
CA ILE A 57 35.97 -48.16 -0.36
C ILE A 57 36.54 -48.07 1.08
N VAL A 58 37.85 -48.23 1.27
CA VAL A 58 38.47 -48.07 2.60
C VAL A 58 38.31 -46.65 3.15
N GLU A 59 38.51 -45.61 2.34
CA GLU A 59 38.33 -44.23 2.79
C GLU A 59 36.92 -43.99 3.35
N LYS A 60 35.86 -44.50 2.67
CA LYS A 60 34.48 -44.35 3.16
C LYS A 60 34.13 -45.28 4.32
N PHE A 61 34.54 -46.55 4.27
CA PHE A 61 34.19 -47.56 5.28
C PHE A 61 35.20 -47.68 6.43
N SER A 62 36.22 -46.81 6.47
CA SER A 62 37.19 -46.70 7.58
C SER A 62 36.54 -46.42 8.94
N SER A 63 35.27 -46.02 8.96
CA SER A 63 34.47 -45.84 10.17
C SER A 63 33.50 -47.00 10.50
N TYR A 64 33.34 -48.02 9.63
CA TYR A 64 32.26 -49.01 9.77
C TYR A 64 32.55 -50.48 9.42
N ASP A 65 33.54 -50.84 8.58
CA ASP A 65 33.64 -52.25 8.11
C ASP A 65 35.06 -52.88 8.21
N ASP A 66 35.25 -53.68 9.26
CA ASP A 66 36.50 -54.39 9.58
C ASP A 66 36.88 -55.47 8.54
N GLN A 67 35.94 -55.96 7.73
CA GLN A 67 36.16 -57.11 6.83
C GLN A 67 36.97 -56.74 5.58
N VAL A 68 36.71 -55.58 4.97
CA VAL A 68 37.47 -55.10 3.80
C VAL A 68 38.89 -54.69 4.21
N ILE A 69 39.03 -54.03 5.36
CA ILE A 69 40.33 -53.68 5.95
C ILE A 69 41.14 -54.97 6.24
N TYR A 70 40.52 -55.96 6.87
CA TYR A 70 41.13 -57.26 7.13
C TYR A 70 41.57 -58.00 5.85
N LEU A 71 40.77 -57.96 4.78
CA LEU A 71 41.13 -58.56 3.49
C LEU A 71 42.32 -57.84 2.85
N LEU A 72 42.39 -56.51 2.92
CA LEU A 72 43.51 -55.72 2.40
C LEU A 72 44.79 -55.91 3.21
N GLU A 73 44.70 -55.99 4.54
CA GLU A 73 45.82 -56.34 5.41
C GLU A 73 46.32 -57.77 5.15
N ASN A 74 45.42 -58.75 5.04
CA ASN A 74 45.78 -60.12 4.69
C ASN A 74 46.41 -60.23 3.30
N LEU A 75 45.93 -59.41 2.35
CA LEU A 75 46.53 -59.35 1.03
C LEU A 75 47.92 -58.73 1.11
N LYS A 76 48.14 -57.65 1.88
CA LYS A 76 49.47 -57.04 2.13
C LYS A 76 50.45 -58.01 2.78
N VAL A 77 49.98 -58.73 3.79
CA VAL A 77 50.75 -59.76 4.48
C VAL A 77 51.08 -60.91 3.51
N SER A 78 50.09 -61.46 2.81
CA SER A 78 50.30 -62.56 1.85
C SER A 78 51.19 -62.15 0.68
N ALA A 79 51.08 -60.90 0.22
CA ALA A 79 51.95 -60.24 -0.75
C ALA A 79 53.41 -60.21 -0.27
N SER A 80 53.66 -59.70 0.95
CA SER A 80 55.00 -59.60 1.52
C SER A 80 55.69 -60.96 1.74
N TYR A 81 54.90 -62.02 2.00
CA TYR A 81 55.39 -63.39 2.11
C TYR A 81 55.60 -64.09 0.76
N CYS A 82 55.04 -63.57 -0.33
CA CYS A 82 55.27 -64.08 -1.68
C CYS A 82 56.66 -63.66 -2.20
N GLN A 83 57.73 -64.32 -1.77
CA GLN A 83 59.00 -64.30 -2.51
C GLN A 83 58.97 -65.14 -3.82
N PHE A 84 57.78 -65.46 -4.36
CA PHE A 84 57.54 -66.30 -5.55
C PHE A 84 58.24 -67.66 -5.59
N LYS A 85 58.42 -68.31 -4.44
CA LYS A 85 59.12 -69.60 -4.35
C LYS A 85 58.19 -70.82 -4.46
N SER A 86 56.86 -70.68 -4.35
CA SER A 86 55.92 -71.82 -4.45
C SER A 86 54.59 -71.52 -5.16
N ARG A 87 54.01 -72.54 -5.81
CA ARG A 87 52.68 -72.49 -6.46
C ARG A 87 51.53 -72.32 -5.45
N GLN A 88 51.79 -72.57 -4.17
CA GLN A 88 50.81 -72.54 -3.09
C GLN A 88 50.59 -71.11 -2.59
N ASP A 89 51.64 -70.29 -2.58
CA ASP A 89 51.58 -68.87 -2.22
C ASP A 89 50.79 -68.07 -3.26
N TYR A 90 51.00 -68.36 -4.55
CA TYR A 90 50.18 -67.80 -5.64
C TYR A 90 48.70 -68.17 -5.54
N LYS A 91 48.37 -69.41 -5.15
CA LYS A 91 46.96 -69.82 -4.93
C LYS A 91 46.33 -69.07 -3.76
N LYS A 92 47.09 -68.79 -2.70
CA LYS A 92 46.62 -68.05 -1.53
C LYS A 92 46.35 -66.59 -1.86
N LEU A 93 47.30 -65.92 -2.54
CA LEU A 93 47.14 -64.55 -3.04
C LEU A 93 45.94 -64.44 -3.99
N SER A 94 45.83 -65.35 -4.97
CA SER A 94 44.72 -65.40 -5.93
C SER A 94 43.37 -65.60 -5.27
N LYS A 95 43.29 -66.36 -4.17
CA LYS A 95 42.04 -66.60 -3.44
C LYS A 95 41.60 -65.35 -2.66
N ILE A 96 42.55 -64.64 -2.02
CA ILE A 96 42.26 -63.39 -1.31
C ILE A 96 41.85 -62.30 -2.29
N LEU A 97 42.51 -62.20 -3.45
CA LEU A 97 42.10 -61.33 -4.54
C LEU A 97 40.68 -61.65 -5.02
N LEU A 98 40.32 -62.92 -5.21
CA LEU A 98 38.98 -63.32 -5.63
C LEU A 98 37.90 -62.95 -4.60
N LEU A 99 38.22 -63.08 -3.31
CA LEU A 99 37.32 -62.68 -2.20
C LEU A 99 37.15 -61.16 -2.15
N LEU A 100 38.24 -60.40 -2.29
CA LEU A 100 38.19 -58.93 -2.38
C LEU A 100 37.33 -58.47 -3.56
N LEU A 101 37.48 -59.12 -4.72
CA LEU A 101 36.66 -58.86 -5.91
C LEU A 101 35.17 -59.13 -5.68
N GLN A 102 34.83 -60.18 -4.92
CA GLN A 102 33.43 -60.48 -4.56
C GLN A 102 32.84 -59.42 -3.63
N GLU A 103 33.59 -58.99 -2.61
CA GLU A 103 33.15 -57.92 -1.69
C GLU A 103 32.96 -56.58 -2.42
N ILE A 104 33.86 -56.26 -3.36
CA ILE A 104 33.71 -55.10 -4.24
C ILE A 104 32.44 -55.23 -5.09
N GLY A 105 32.06 -56.44 -5.52
CA GLY A 105 30.82 -56.67 -6.27
C GLY A 105 29.54 -56.40 -5.49
N VAL A 106 29.52 -56.69 -4.19
CA VAL A 106 28.39 -56.39 -3.30
C VAL A 106 28.19 -54.87 -3.16
N PHE A 107 29.27 -54.09 -3.21
CA PHE A 107 29.21 -52.62 -3.21
C PHE A 107 28.51 -52.03 -4.45
N PHE A 108 28.51 -52.74 -5.58
CA PHE A 108 27.79 -52.32 -6.80
C PHE A 108 26.30 -52.71 -6.82
N THR A 109 25.75 -53.21 -5.71
CA THR A 109 24.33 -53.54 -5.57
C THR A 109 23.66 -52.74 -4.47
N VAL A 110 22.62 -51.98 -4.83
CA VAL A 110 21.74 -51.23 -3.91
C VAL A 110 20.69 -52.19 -3.31
N PRO A 111 20.68 -52.41 -1.97
CA PRO A 111 19.76 -53.36 -1.35
C PRO A 111 18.29 -52.90 -1.38
N LYS A 112 17.38 -53.78 -1.83
CA LYS A 112 15.91 -53.54 -1.93
C LYS A 112 15.22 -53.02 -0.64
N GLN A 113 15.85 -53.13 0.53
CA GLN A 113 15.28 -52.72 1.82
C GLN A 113 15.79 -51.36 2.33
N GLN A 114 16.83 -50.78 1.72
CA GLN A 114 17.48 -49.56 2.25
C GLN A 114 16.80 -48.26 1.80
N LEU A 115 16.18 -48.23 0.62
CA LEU A 115 15.45 -47.06 0.11
C LEU A 115 13.98 -47.01 0.57
N SER A 116 13.43 -48.12 1.08
CA SER A 116 12.04 -48.23 1.53
C SER A 116 11.81 -47.98 3.04
N LYS A 117 12.88 -47.88 3.84
CA LYS A 117 12.79 -47.61 5.28
C LYS A 117 13.55 -46.33 5.60
N SER A 118 12.85 -45.36 6.20
CA SER A 118 13.48 -44.22 6.90
C SER A 118 14.28 -44.73 8.10
N SER A 119 15.49 -45.21 7.85
CA SER A 119 16.40 -45.58 8.92
C SER A 119 16.92 -44.31 9.60
N THR A 120 16.86 -44.28 10.92
CA THR A 120 17.14 -43.12 11.78
C THR A 120 18.63 -42.71 11.84
N TYR A 121 19.48 -43.22 10.96
CA TYR A 121 20.92 -43.03 11.05
C TYR A 121 21.65 -42.69 9.74
N ASN A 122 20.94 -42.41 8.63
CA ASN A 122 21.36 -41.52 7.52
C ASN A 122 20.35 -41.61 6.35
N PRO A 123 20.15 -40.54 5.55
CA PRO A 123 19.22 -40.57 4.43
C PRO A 123 19.72 -41.48 3.29
N PRO A 124 18.83 -42.21 2.58
CA PRO A 124 19.20 -43.06 1.45
C PRO A 124 20.01 -42.35 0.34
N GLY A 125 19.87 -41.02 0.22
CA GLY A 125 20.60 -40.17 -0.73
C GLY A 125 22.12 -40.22 -0.57
N GLU A 126 22.68 -40.23 0.65
CA GLU A 126 24.14 -40.18 0.86
C GLU A 126 24.91 -41.42 0.38
N ILE A 127 24.23 -42.58 0.34
CA ILE A 127 24.80 -43.82 -0.18
C ILE A 127 24.81 -43.78 -1.70
N VAL A 128 23.72 -43.29 -2.30
CA VAL A 128 23.56 -43.15 -3.76
C VAL A 128 24.45 -42.04 -4.31
N ASP A 129 24.57 -40.90 -3.62
CA ASP A 129 25.45 -39.76 -3.96
C ASP A 129 26.90 -40.21 -4.06
N PHE A 130 27.38 -40.84 -3.01
CA PHE A 130 28.75 -41.35 -3.00
C PHE A 130 28.98 -42.46 -4.01
N PHE A 131 27.98 -43.32 -4.22
CA PHE A 131 28.05 -44.34 -5.25
C PHE A 131 28.30 -43.63 -6.59
N ILE A 132 27.46 -42.68 -6.98
CA ILE A 132 27.59 -41.94 -8.24
C ILE A 132 28.91 -41.15 -8.34
N ASP A 133 29.35 -40.47 -7.27
CA ASP A 133 30.65 -39.78 -7.22
C ASP A 133 31.82 -40.75 -7.44
N PHE A 134 31.77 -41.91 -6.78
CA PHE A 134 32.75 -42.96 -6.93
C PHE A 134 32.78 -43.52 -8.37
N LEU A 135 31.62 -43.71 -8.99
CA LEU A 135 31.52 -44.15 -10.38
C LEU A 135 32.12 -43.10 -11.33
N PHE A 136 31.87 -41.81 -11.07
CA PHE A 136 32.43 -40.72 -11.86
C PHE A 136 33.96 -40.65 -11.76
N LEU A 137 34.50 -40.78 -10.55
CA LEU A 137 35.93 -40.86 -10.29
C LEU A 137 36.61 -42.02 -11.03
N ILE A 138 35.96 -43.18 -11.06
CA ILE A 138 36.42 -44.35 -11.82
C ILE A 138 36.44 -44.06 -13.32
N LEU A 139 35.38 -43.48 -13.88
CA LEU A 139 35.28 -43.15 -15.30
C LEU A 139 36.34 -42.11 -15.74
N GLN A 140 36.63 -41.11 -14.89
CA GLN A 140 37.75 -40.19 -15.12
C GLN A 140 39.11 -40.89 -15.09
N LYS A 141 39.29 -41.88 -14.22
CA LYS A 141 40.53 -42.63 -14.11
C LYS A 141 40.76 -43.50 -15.36
N ILE A 142 39.70 -44.13 -15.89
CA ILE A 142 39.74 -44.87 -17.16
C ILE A 142 40.18 -43.97 -18.32
N LYS A 143 39.60 -42.75 -18.42
CA LYS A 143 39.97 -41.76 -19.45
C LYS A 143 41.46 -41.43 -19.48
N ARG A 144 42.11 -41.39 -18.31
CA ARG A 144 43.57 -41.14 -18.20
C ARG A 144 44.42 -42.36 -18.57
N ILE A 145 43.90 -43.57 -18.37
CA ILE A 145 44.65 -44.82 -18.56
C ILE A 145 44.54 -45.31 -20.01
N HIS A 146 43.39 -45.11 -20.68
CA HIS A 146 43.16 -45.62 -22.03
C HIS A 146 42.39 -44.63 -22.95
N PRO A 147 43.03 -43.53 -23.39
CA PRO A 147 42.36 -42.43 -24.10
C PRO A 147 41.63 -42.85 -25.39
N ASP A 148 42.22 -43.76 -26.18
CA ASP A 148 41.73 -44.16 -27.51
C ASP A 148 40.49 -45.07 -27.47
N PHE A 149 40.23 -45.74 -26.34
CA PHE A 149 39.06 -46.60 -26.13
C PHE A 149 37.83 -45.80 -25.70
N VAL A 150 38.05 -44.57 -25.23
CA VAL A 150 37.06 -43.75 -24.53
C VAL A 150 36.32 -42.82 -25.49
N VAL A 151 36.91 -42.44 -26.62
CA VAL A 151 36.33 -41.45 -27.55
C VAL A 151 34.95 -41.84 -28.08
N SER A 152 34.68 -43.13 -28.35
CA SER A 152 33.40 -43.56 -28.94
C SER A 152 32.25 -43.65 -27.93
N VAL A 153 32.52 -43.68 -26.62
CA VAL A 153 31.52 -43.98 -25.59
C VAL A 153 31.38 -42.84 -24.56
N TRP A 154 32.31 -41.88 -24.57
CA TRP A 154 32.37 -40.79 -23.59
C TRP A 154 31.16 -39.86 -23.61
N GLY A 155 30.56 -39.60 -24.78
CA GLY A 155 29.33 -38.80 -24.89
C GLY A 155 28.17 -39.44 -24.13
N SER A 156 27.98 -40.75 -24.28
CA SER A 156 26.96 -41.54 -23.56
C SER A 156 27.21 -41.53 -22.04
N ILE A 157 28.48 -41.52 -21.62
CA ILE A 157 28.88 -41.44 -20.21
C ILE A 157 28.59 -40.05 -19.60
N GLU A 158 28.80 -38.96 -20.35
CA GLU A 158 28.46 -37.61 -19.89
C GLU A 158 26.95 -37.42 -19.75
N VAL A 159 26.17 -37.90 -20.72
CA VAL A 159 24.68 -37.90 -20.62
C VAL A 159 24.23 -38.70 -19.40
N LEU A 160 24.84 -39.86 -19.15
CA LEU A 160 24.51 -40.70 -18.01
C LEU A 160 24.81 -40.00 -16.68
N ARG A 161 25.92 -39.27 -16.58
CA ARG A 161 26.26 -38.46 -15.41
C ARG A 161 25.17 -37.44 -15.12
N ASP A 162 24.71 -36.73 -16.14
CA ASP A 162 23.72 -35.68 -15.98
C ASP A 162 22.36 -36.28 -15.55
N LYS A 163 21.97 -37.43 -16.12
CA LYS A 163 20.77 -38.19 -15.71
C LYS A 163 20.86 -38.74 -14.28
N LEU A 164 22.05 -39.15 -13.83
CA LEU A 164 22.30 -39.59 -12.46
C LEU A 164 22.25 -38.43 -11.45
N GLY A 165 22.82 -37.28 -11.81
CA GLY A 165 22.72 -36.05 -11.00
C GLY A 165 21.27 -35.60 -10.81
N PHE A 166 20.44 -35.72 -11.85
CA PHE A 166 19.00 -35.47 -11.76
C PHE A 166 18.30 -36.36 -10.73
N LEU A 167 18.55 -37.68 -10.76
CA LEU A 167 17.96 -38.62 -9.80
C LEU A 167 18.45 -38.40 -8.36
N LEU A 168 19.70 -37.96 -8.18
CA LEU A 168 20.22 -37.61 -6.86
C LEU A 168 19.52 -36.43 -6.23
N ASN A 169 19.36 -35.35 -7.01
CA ASN A 169 18.60 -34.18 -6.57
C ASN A 169 17.15 -34.57 -6.22
N PHE A 170 16.53 -35.46 -7.00
CA PHE A 170 15.20 -36.01 -6.71
C PHE A 170 15.14 -36.80 -5.38
N LEU A 171 16.17 -37.59 -5.06
CA LEU A 171 16.22 -38.42 -3.85
C LEU A 171 16.63 -37.67 -2.58
N GLY A 172 17.42 -36.60 -2.71
CA GLY A 172 17.91 -35.78 -1.59
C GLY A 172 16.79 -35.02 -0.88
N ASP A 173 15.76 -34.59 -1.61
CA ASP A 173 14.63 -33.84 -1.09
C ASP A 173 13.54 -34.77 -0.55
N THR A 174 13.80 -35.33 0.63
CA THR A 174 13.00 -36.37 1.30
C THR A 174 11.52 -36.05 1.66
N PRO A 175 10.96 -34.82 1.64
CA PRO A 175 9.57 -34.61 2.12
C PRO A 175 8.44 -34.85 1.11
N CYS A 176 8.71 -34.96 -0.19
CA CYS A 176 7.66 -34.73 -1.21
C CYS A 176 6.90 -35.98 -1.72
N LEU A 177 7.28 -37.20 -1.34
CA LEU A 177 6.65 -38.41 -1.87
C LEU A 177 5.48 -38.86 -0.99
N HIS A 178 4.24 -38.56 -1.41
CA HIS A 178 3.05 -39.18 -0.84
C HIS A 178 3.03 -40.69 -1.16
N PRO A 179 2.61 -41.54 -0.21
CA PRO A 179 2.55 -42.98 -0.42
C PRO A 179 1.33 -43.33 -1.28
N SER A 180 1.44 -43.20 -2.60
CA SER A 180 0.46 -43.75 -3.56
C SER A 180 1.09 -44.88 -4.41
N GLU A 181 0.24 -45.69 -5.02
CA GLU A 181 0.48 -47.10 -5.40
C GLU A 181 1.62 -47.39 -6.41
N VAL A 182 2.28 -46.37 -6.97
CA VAL A 182 3.45 -46.55 -7.85
C VAL A 182 4.58 -45.68 -7.35
N ASN A 183 5.42 -46.24 -6.47
CA ASN A 183 6.57 -45.54 -5.94
C ASN A 183 7.71 -45.55 -6.98
N PRO A 184 8.11 -44.38 -7.55
CA PRO A 184 9.20 -44.29 -8.53
C PRO A 184 10.54 -44.82 -7.99
N LEU A 185 10.69 -44.89 -6.66
CA LEU A 185 11.87 -45.45 -5.98
C LEU A 185 12.22 -46.88 -6.46
N THR A 186 11.22 -47.73 -6.69
CA THR A 186 11.46 -49.12 -7.16
C THR A 186 12.07 -49.21 -8.55
N HIS A 187 11.78 -48.23 -9.41
CA HIS A 187 12.33 -48.18 -10.77
C HIS A 187 13.72 -47.53 -10.76
N ILE A 188 13.94 -46.53 -9.91
CA ILE A 188 15.25 -45.93 -9.66
C ILE A 188 16.23 -46.99 -9.12
N GLU A 189 15.79 -47.82 -8.16
CA GLU A 189 16.56 -48.95 -7.65
C GLU A 189 17.00 -49.93 -8.74
N ALA A 190 16.11 -50.25 -9.68
CA ALA A 190 16.40 -51.18 -10.76
C ALA A 190 17.49 -50.62 -11.68
N VAL A 191 17.40 -49.35 -12.05
CA VAL A 191 18.36 -48.66 -12.92
C VAL A 191 19.72 -48.51 -12.25
N LEU A 192 19.78 -48.13 -10.96
CA LEU A 192 21.04 -48.02 -10.22
C LEU A 192 21.73 -49.39 -10.08
N ASN A 193 20.97 -50.45 -9.85
CA ASN A 193 21.49 -51.82 -9.79
C ASN A 193 21.96 -52.34 -11.15
N GLU A 194 21.25 -52.02 -12.23
CA GLU A 194 21.66 -52.35 -13.59
C GLU A 194 22.96 -51.65 -13.95
N PHE A 195 23.10 -50.37 -13.58
CA PHE A 195 24.34 -49.61 -13.79
C PHE A 195 25.51 -50.15 -12.95
N GLY A 196 25.26 -50.47 -11.67
CA GLY A 196 26.28 -51.10 -10.82
C GLY A 196 26.73 -52.45 -11.36
N SER A 197 25.78 -53.28 -11.84
CA SER A 197 26.06 -54.56 -12.49
C SER A 197 26.87 -54.41 -13.78
N PHE A 198 26.56 -53.39 -14.61
CA PHE A 198 27.31 -53.05 -15.81
C PHE A 198 28.77 -52.72 -15.46
N LEU A 199 28.99 -51.84 -14.48
CA LEU A 199 30.34 -51.46 -14.06
C LEU A 199 31.10 -52.62 -13.45
N TYR A 200 30.45 -53.42 -12.59
CA TYR A 200 31.06 -54.64 -12.06
C TYR A 200 31.47 -55.61 -13.17
N SER A 201 30.61 -55.80 -14.16
CA SER A 201 30.90 -56.65 -15.32
C SER A 201 32.03 -56.09 -16.17
N PHE A 202 32.05 -54.77 -16.38
CA PHE A 202 33.08 -54.06 -17.12
C PHE A 202 34.47 -54.16 -16.46
N PHE A 203 34.54 -54.03 -15.13
CA PHE A 203 35.80 -54.11 -14.41
C PHE A 203 36.24 -55.55 -14.18
N PHE A 204 35.37 -56.45 -13.74
CA PHE A 204 35.79 -57.67 -13.05
C PHE A 204 35.49 -58.99 -13.80
N VAL A 205 34.78 -58.94 -14.93
CA VAL A 205 34.49 -60.15 -15.74
C VAL A 205 35.56 -60.34 -16.82
N ARG A 206 36.01 -61.60 -16.97
CA ARG A 206 37.18 -62.03 -17.78
C ARG A 206 37.10 -61.82 -19.30
N ASN A 207 36.04 -61.23 -19.83
CA ASN A 207 35.88 -61.09 -21.27
C ASN A 207 36.46 -59.75 -21.74
N GLN A 208 37.24 -59.76 -22.83
CA GLN A 208 37.67 -58.55 -23.50
C GLN A 208 36.42 -57.80 -23.98
N VAL A 209 36.06 -56.72 -23.29
CA VAL A 209 34.94 -55.88 -23.69
C VAL A 209 35.41 -55.00 -24.85
N LEU A 210 34.86 -55.24 -26.04
CA LEU A 210 35.09 -54.39 -27.22
C LEU A 210 34.19 -53.14 -27.11
N ALA A 211 34.72 -51.96 -27.44
CA ALA A 211 34.01 -50.68 -27.36
C ALA A 211 32.57 -50.67 -27.95
N PRO A 212 32.25 -51.36 -29.07
CA PRO A 212 30.88 -51.40 -29.61
C PRO A 212 29.85 -52.06 -28.68
N ARG A 213 30.29 -53.03 -27.86
CA ARG A 213 29.39 -53.72 -26.92
C ARG A 213 29.06 -52.84 -25.73
N MET A 214 30.01 -52.02 -25.28
CA MET A 214 29.75 -51.03 -24.23
C MET A 214 28.78 -49.96 -24.67
N ASP A 215 28.90 -49.51 -25.92
CA ASP A 215 28.03 -48.48 -26.47
C ASP A 215 26.57 -48.96 -26.54
N LEU A 216 26.35 -50.23 -26.90
CA LEU A 216 25.06 -50.91 -26.83
C LEU A 216 24.52 -51.00 -25.38
N GLU A 217 25.32 -51.51 -24.44
CA GLU A 217 24.89 -51.66 -23.04
C GLU A 217 24.62 -50.30 -22.36
N LEU A 218 25.37 -49.25 -22.69
CA LEU A 218 25.11 -47.89 -22.21
C LEU A 218 23.89 -47.24 -22.87
N SER A 219 23.64 -47.52 -24.15
CA SER A 219 22.43 -47.06 -24.84
C SER A 219 21.17 -47.68 -24.24
N ASP A 220 21.20 -48.99 -23.93
CA ASP A 220 20.08 -49.68 -23.25
C ASP A 220 19.85 -49.10 -21.85
N LEU A 221 20.92 -48.83 -21.10
CA LEU A 221 20.83 -48.20 -19.79
C LEU A 221 20.22 -46.78 -19.89
N LEU A 222 20.71 -45.94 -20.82
CA LEU A 222 20.19 -44.58 -21.04
C LEU A 222 18.70 -44.57 -21.40
N ARG A 223 18.23 -45.59 -22.12
CA ARG A 223 16.80 -45.79 -22.43
C ARG A 223 15.98 -46.16 -21.20
N ASN A 224 16.54 -46.97 -20.29
CA ASN A 224 15.88 -47.28 -19.03
C ASN A 224 15.76 -46.04 -18.13
N PHE A 225 16.76 -45.15 -18.13
CA PHE A 225 16.64 -43.85 -17.46
C PHE A 225 15.48 -43.00 -18.00
N GLU A 226 15.26 -42.96 -19.31
CA GLU A 226 14.15 -42.20 -19.93
C GLU A 226 12.79 -42.73 -19.48
N LEU A 227 12.65 -44.05 -19.32
CA LEU A 227 11.43 -44.67 -18.79
C LEU A 227 11.16 -44.30 -17.34
N VAL A 228 12.21 -44.17 -16.52
CA VAL A 228 12.09 -43.74 -15.12
C VAL A 228 11.73 -42.26 -15.05
N GLU A 229 12.39 -41.42 -15.84
CA GLU A 229 12.11 -39.99 -15.95
C GLU A 229 10.66 -39.73 -16.42
N ALA A 230 10.16 -40.49 -17.40
CA ALA A 230 8.77 -40.43 -17.84
C ALA A 230 7.77 -40.77 -16.72
N LYS A 231 8.06 -41.79 -15.90
CA LYS A 231 7.23 -42.16 -14.74
C LYS A 231 7.28 -41.12 -13.61
N ILE A 232 8.45 -40.52 -13.37
CA ILE A 232 8.59 -39.41 -12.42
C ILE A 232 7.75 -38.22 -12.90
N ASN A 233 7.81 -37.90 -14.20
CA ASN A 233 7.01 -36.83 -14.81
C ASN A 233 5.50 -37.06 -14.65
N GLU A 234 5.02 -38.27 -14.96
CA GLU A 234 3.60 -38.63 -14.80
C GLU A 234 3.12 -38.45 -13.35
N HIS A 235 3.93 -38.91 -12.39
CA HIS A 235 3.62 -38.76 -10.97
C HIS A 235 3.60 -37.30 -10.51
N CYS A 236 4.56 -36.48 -10.96
CA CYS A 236 4.67 -35.08 -10.57
C CYS A 236 3.53 -34.20 -11.12
N ILE A 237 3.02 -34.53 -12.32
CA ILE A 237 1.86 -33.84 -12.92
C ILE A 237 0.58 -34.10 -12.11
N VAL A 238 0.40 -35.32 -11.59
CA VAL A 238 -0.79 -35.72 -10.80
C VAL A 238 -0.84 -35.07 -9.41
N VAL A 239 0.32 -34.88 -8.77
CA VAL A 239 0.39 -34.22 -7.44
C VAL A 239 0.08 -32.72 -7.55
N SER A 240 0.35 -32.10 -8.70
CA SER A 240 0.09 -30.68 -8.97
C SER A 240 -1.36 -30.38 -9.42
N ASN A 241 -2.37 -31.02 -8.83
CA ASN A 241 -3.74 -30.50 -8.91
C ASN A 241 -3.80 -29.15 -8.18
N MET A 242 -3.29 -28.13 -8.86
CA MET A 242 -3.37 -26.73 -8.47
C MET A 242 -4.84 -26.42 -8.20
N PRO A 243 -5.16 -25.63 -7.15
CA PRO A 243 -6.51 -25.13 -7.00
C PRO A 243 -6.87 -24.43 -8.31
N SER A 244 -7.82 -25.00 -9.05
CA SER A 244 -8.25 -24.42 -10.31
C SER A 244 -8.71 -22.99 -10.00
N CYS A 245 -8.07 -22.00 -10.62
CA CYS A 245 -8.49 -20.62 -10.50
C CYS A 245 -9.93 -20.56 -11.02
N THR A 246 -10.88 -20.47 -10.10
CA THR A 246 -12.34 -20.44 -10.36
C THR A 246 -12.81 -19.04 -10.74
N THR A 247 -11.89 -18.09 -10.89
CA THR A 247 -12.16 -16.74 -11.39
C THR A 247 -12.45 -16.78 -12.89
N ARG A 248 -13.47 -16.04 -13.33
CA ARG A 248 -13.81 -15.88 -14.75
C ARG A 248 -12.57 -15.35 -15.49
N LYS A 249 -11.93 -16.24 -16.26
CA LYS A 249 -10.70 -15.99 -16.99
C LYS A 249 -10.93 -14.85 -17.98
N THR A 250 -10.30 -13.70 -17.77
CA THR A 250 -10.42 -12.54 -18.66
C THR A 250 -9.15 -12.40 -19.47
N ALA A 251 -9.26 -12.57 -20.79
CA ALA A 251 -8.18 -12.49 -21.77
C ALA A 251 -7.35 -11.18 -21.72
N VAL A 252 -7.91 -10.13 -21.12
CA VAL A 252 -7.33 -8.79 -21.03
C VAL A 252 -6.12 -8.70 -20.08
N VAL A 253 -6.03 -9.60 -19.10
CA VAL A 253 -4.99 -9.54 -18.05
C VAL A 253 -3.70 -10.27 -18.46
N ALA A 254 -3.76 -11.11 -19.51
CA ALA A 254 -2.64 -11.94 -19.95
C ALA A 254 -1.31 -11.17 -20.15
N PRO A 255 -1.27 -10.01 -20.82
CA PRO A 255 -0.02 -9.28 -21.01
C PRO A 255 0.57 -8.70 -19.72
N PHE A 256 -0.28 -8.35 -18.75
CA PHE A 256 0.15 -7.77 -17.46
C PHE A 256 0.76 -8.82 -16.54
N ILE A 257 0.16 -10.01 -16.50
CA ILE A 257 0.70 -11.12 -15.72
C ILE A 257 2.04 -11.55 -16.30
N VAL A 258 2.17 -11.59 -17.64
CA VAL A 258 3.45 -11.86 -18.31
C VAL A 258 4.50 -10.78 -17.99
N ASP A 259 4.13 -9.49 -18.00
CA ASP A 259 5.05 -8.40 -17.61
C ASP A 259 5.50 -8.53 -16.15
N SER A 260 4.59 -8.82 -15.23
CA SER A 260 4.91 -9.06 -13.81
C SER A 260 5.85 -10.25 -13.63
N LEU A 261 5.58 -11.34 -14.36
CA LEU A 261 6.39 -12.55 -14.32
C LEU A 261 7.81 -12.31 -14.88
N LEU A 262 7.93 -11.55 -15.96
CA LEU A 262 9.23 -11.17 -16.53
C LEU A 262 10.08 -10.36 -15.54
N ASP A 263 9.45 -9.45 -14.80
CA ASP A 263 10.09 -8.66 -13.75
C ASP A 263 10.54 -9.53 -12.56
N ASP A 264 9.69 -10.45 -12.11
CA ASP A 264 10.02 -11.38 -11.03
C ASP A 264 11.17 -12.30 -11.40
N LEU A 265 11.19 -12.81 -12.64
CA LEU A 265 12.24 -13.65 -13.17
C LEU A 265 13.58 -12.91 -13.25
N ASN A 266 13.58 -11.66 -13.70
CA ASN A 266 14.77 -10.80 -13.75
C ASN A 266 15.43 -10.65 -12.37
N HIS A 267 14.66 -10.57 -11.30
CA HIS A 267 15.18 -10.42 -9.93
C HIS A 267 15.60 -11.74 -9.26
N LYS A 268 15.23 -12.89 -9.85
CA LYS A 268 15.43 -14.23 -9.26
C LYS A 268 16.43 -15.10 -9.99
N ALA A 269 16.78 -14.79 -11.24
CA ALA A 269 17.78 -15.52 -12.02
C ALA A 269 19.10 -15.73 -11.24
N ASP A 270 19.55 -14.70 -10.51
CA ASP A 270 20.80 -14.75 -9.72
C ASP A 270 20.74 -15.62 -8.45
N LYS A 271 19.55 -16.10 -8.04
CA LYS A 271 19.35 -16.82 -6.77
C LYS A 271 19.33 -18.34 -6.90
N ILE A 272 19.12 -18.90 -8.09
CA ILE A 272 19.03 -20.35 -8.34
C ILE A 272 20.12 -20.74 -9.34
N VAL A 273 21.35 -20.91 -8.84
CA VAL A 273 22.56 -21.12 -9.67
C VAL A 273 22.45 -22.35 -10.57
N ASP A 274 21.85 -23.44 -10.08
CA ASP A 274 21.83 -24.73 -10.79
C ASP A 274 20.86 -24.77 -12.00
N VAL A 275 19.91 -23.83 -12.09
CA VAL A 275 18.86 -23.82 -13.13
C VAL A 275 18.81 -22.48 -13.90
N ASN A 276 19.84 -21.65 -13.73
CA ASN A 276 19.87 -20.29 -14.25
C ASN A 276 19.68 -20.23 -15.77
N ASP A 277 20.37 -21.10 -16.52
CA ASP A 277 20.28 -21.12 -17.99
C ASP A 277 18.85 -21.42 -18.49
N GLN A 278 18.12 -22.30 -17.81
CA GLN A 278 16.73 -22.63 -18.16
C GLN A 278 15.78 -21.49 -17.79
N ILE A 279 16.05 -20.78 -16.69
CA ILE A 279 15.30 -19.59 -16.29
C ILE A 279 15.51 -18.45 -17.30
N VAL A 280 16.75 -18.24 -17.76
CA VAL A 280 17.07 -17.27 -18.82
C VAL A 280 16.35 -17.65 -20.13
N THR A 281 16.36 -18.93 -20.50
CA THR A 281 15.65 -19.40 -21.71
C THR A 281 14.14 -19.20 -21.59
N LEU A 282 13.55 -19.51 -20.43
CA LEU A 282 12.13 -19.24 -20.17
C LEU A 282 11.81 -17.75 -20.27
N HIS A 283 12.69 -16.89 -19.77
CA HIS A 283 12.56 -15.44 -19.87
C HIS A 283 12.54 -14.97 -21.34
N GLU A 284 13.44 -15.48 -22.18
CA GLU A 284 13.46 -15.19 -23.62
C GLU A 284 12.16 -15.63 -24.32
N GLU A 285 11.64 -16.82 -24.01
CA GLU A 285 10.37 -17.31 -24.56
C GLU A 285 9.16 -16.46 -24.10
N LEU A 286 9.17 -15.98 -22.85
CA LEU A 286 8.15 -15.08 -22.34
C LEU A 286 8.22 -13.70 -23.00
N ILE A 287 9.41 -13.19 -23.34
CA ILE A 287 9.56 -11.96 -24.15
C ILE A 287 8.94 -12.16 -25.54
N LEU A 288 9.18 -13.31 -26.17
CA LEU A 288 8.60 -13.64 -27.48
C LEU A 288 7.06 -13.74 -27.40
N LEU A 289 6.54 -14.38 -26.36
CA LEU A 289 5.11 -14.43 -26.10
C LEU A 289 4.54 -13.02 -25.88
N ARG A 290 5.20 -12.20 -25.05
CA ARG A 290 4.78 -10.83 -24.75
C ARG A 290 4.73 -9.95 -26.00
N SER A 291 5.71 -10.07 -26.89
CA SER A 291 5.72 -9.36 -28.17
C SER A 291 4.52 -9.77 -29.04
N SER A 292 4.23 -11.07 -29.11
CA SER A 292 3.11 -11.63 -29.88
C SER A 292 1.74 -11.19 -29.33
N LEU A 293 1.61 -11.05 -28.01
CA LEU A 293 0.39 -10.54 -27.35
C LEU A 293 0.14 -9.05 -27.61
N THR A 294 1.20 -8.25 -27.71
CA THR A 294 1.09 -6.80 -27.95
C THR A 294 0.37 -6.52 -29.26
N ASP A 295 0.66 -7.32 -30.29
CA ASP A 295 0.00 -7.26 -31.59
C ASP A 295 -1.50 -7.60 -31.54
N ILE A 296 -1.90 -8.52 -30.65
CA ILE A 296 -3.29 -9.00 -30.52
C ILE A 296 -4.17 -7.98 -29.80
N THR A 297 -3.61 -7.31 -28.79
CA THR A 297 -4.36 -6.35 -27.95
C THR A 297 -4.94 -5.15 -28.71
N LEU A 298 -4.49 -4.91 -29.94
CA LEU A 298 -4.99 -3.85 -30.82
C LEU A 298 -6.25 -4.22 -31.61
N GLN A 299 -6.64 -5.50 -31.70
CA GLN A 299 -7.69 -5.93 -32.65
C GLN A 299 -8.91 -6.65 -32.04
N GLN A 300 -8.92 -6.97 -30.73
CA GLN A 300 -10.06 -7.60 -30.01
C GLN A 300 -10.79 -8.69 -30.80
N HIS A 301 -10.07 -9.75 -31.23
CA HIS A 301 -10.67 -10.86 -31.98
C HIS A 301 -11.20 -11.97 -31.06
N PRO A 302 -12.48 -12.38 -31.19
CA PRO A 302 -13.06 -13.48 -30.39
C PRO A 302 -12.32 -14.81 -30.56
N GLN A 303 -11.75 -15.05 -31.74
CA GLN A 303 -11.03 -16.29 -32.09
C GLN A 303 -9.70 -16.45 -31.33
N LEU A 304 -9.20 -15.39 -30.70
CA LEU A 304 -7.96 -15.38 -29.92
C LEU A 304 -8.21 -15.47 -28.41
N GLU A 305 -9.47 -15.43 -27.98
CA GLU A 305 -9.84 -15.42 -26.55
C GLU A 305 -9.38 -16.69 -25.83
N GLU A 306 -9.50 -17.86 -26.47
CA GLU A 306 -9.06 -19.15 -25.93
C GLU A 306 -7.53 -19.19 -25.72
N LEU A 307 -6.75 -18.67 -26.68
CA LEU A 307 -5.28 -18.60 -26.59
C LEU A 307 -4.82 -17.60 -25.52
N LEU A 308 -5.55 -16.49 -25.35
CA LEU A 308 -5.27 -15.50 -24.29
C LEU A 308 -5.59 -16.06 -22.89
N ILE A 309 -6.64 -16.87 -22.78
CA ILE A 309 -6.95 -17.63 -21.55
C ILE A 309 -5.83 -18.63 -21.24
N GLN A 310 -5.37 -19.41 -22.23
CA GLN A 310 -4.25 -20.35 -22.04
C GLN A 310 -2.96 -19.63 -21.63
N THR A 311 -2.72 -18.43 -22.19
CA THR A 311 -1.58 -17.58 -21.80
C THR A 311 -1.67 -17.11 -20.34
N THR A 312 -2.88 -16.81 -19.88
CA THR A 312 -3.11 -16.43 -18.47
C THR A 312 -2.86 -17.61 -17.54
N ASP A 313 -3.40 -18.79 -17.87
CA ASP A 313 -3.25 -20.00 -17.07
C ASP A 313 -1.77 -20.41 -16.92
N ILE A 314 -1.01 -20.38 -18.03
CA ILE A 314 0.40 -20.77 -17.99
C ILE A 314 1.24 -19.75 -17.20
N ALA A 315 0.95 -18.45 -17.30
CA ALA A 315 1.69 -17.44 -16.56
C ALA A 315 1.50 -17.61 -15.05
N TYR A 316 0.28 -17.88 -14.58
CA TYR A 316 0.02 -18.20 -13.17
C TYR A 316 0.68 -19.53 -12.72
N GLU A 317 0.67 -20.56 -13.57
CA GLU A 317 1.33 -21.84 -13.26
C GLU A 317 2.83 -21.62 -13.07
N ILE A 318 3.46 -20.85 -13.96
CA ILE A 318 4.89 -20.49 -13.89
C ILE A 318 5.18 -19.65 -12.64
N GLU A 319 4.39 -18.61 -12.38
CA GLU A 319 4.55 -17.73 -11.22
C GLU A 319 4.47 -18.51 -9.91
N TYR A 320 3.46 -19.36 -9.75
CA TYR A 320 3.29 -20.20 -8.57
C TYR A 320 4.47 -21.15 -8.36
N ILE A 321 4.92 -21.83 -9.43
CA ILE A 321 6.05 -22.76 -9.33
C ILE A 321 7.33 -22.01 -8.98
N ILE A 322 7.60 -20.84 -9.55
CA ILE A 322 8.80 -20.05 -9.19
C ILE A 322 8.72 -19.47 -7.78
N ASN A 323 7.53 -19.08 -7.31
CA ASN A 323 7.30 -18.51 -5.98
C ASN A 323 7.28 -19.56 -4.86
N SER A 324 7.01 -20.83 -5.16
CA SER A 324 6.88 -21.90 -4.16
C SER A 324 8.21 -22.48 -3.66
N PHE A 325 9.36 -21.94 -4.10
CA PHE A 325 10.71 -22.45 -3.81
C PHE A 325 10.82 -23.98 -3.98
N PRO A 326 10.42 -24.53 -5.14
CA PRO A 326 10.46 -25.96 -5.37
C PRO A 326 11.91 -26.46 -5.44
N PRO A 327 12.12 -27.75 -5.14
CA PRO A 327 13.36 -28.44 -5.41
C PRO A 327 13.92 -28.20 -6.82
N VAL A 328 15.25 -28.14 -6.95
CA VAL A 328 15.97 -27.94 -8.22
C VAL A 328 15.55 -28.97 -9.28
N TRP A 329 15.37 -30.23 -8.88
CA TRP A 329 14.92 -31.29 -9.79
C TRP A 329 13.51 -31.04 -10.34
N TYR A 330 12.62 -30.43 -9.55
CA TYR A 330 11.25 -30.15 -9.96
C TYR A 330 11.21 -29.03 -11.00
N LEU A 331 12.05 -28.01 -10.82
CA LEU A 331 12.24 -26.95 -11.83
C LEU A 331 12.83 -27.51 -13.13
N THR A 332 13.82 -28.40 -13.01
CA THR A 332 14.47 -29.04 -14.16
C THR A 332 13.47 -29.82 -15.03
N LEU A 333 12.44 -30.41 -14.42
CA LEU A 333 11.34 -31.07 -15.16
C LEU A 333 10.30 -30.10 -15.72
N ARG A 334 9.90 -29.09 -14.94
CA ARG A 334 8.76 -28.23 -15.27
C ARG A 334 9.11 -27.11 -16.25
N LEU A 335 10.30 -26.52 -16.16
CA LEU A 335 10.70 -25.40 -17.03
C LEU A 335 10.67 -25.78 -18.54
N PRO A 336 11.18 -26.95 -18.97
CA PRO A 336 11.05 -27.38 -20.37
C PRO A 336 9.60 -27.51 -20.84
N GLN A 337 8.73 -28.08 -20.01
CA GLN A 337 7.30 -28.23 -20.33
C GLN A 337 6.62 -26.87 -20.50
N PHE A 338 6.99 -25.87 -19.71
CA PHE A 338 6.50 -24.51 -19.88
C PHE A 338 6.96 -23.88 -21.18
N MET A 339 8.24 -24.05 -21.53
CA MET A 339 8.77 -23.56 -22.81
C MET A 339 8.01 -24.17 -24.00
N ASP A 340 7.73 -25.47 -23.98
CA ASP A 340 6.98 -26.13 -25.05
C ASP A 340 5.53 -25.64 -25.15
N LYS A 341 4.85 -25.46 -24.01
CA LYS A 341 3.49 -24.90 -23.99
C LYS A 341 3.49 -23.44 -24.49
N ILE A 342 4.44 -22.60 -24.07
CA ILE A 342 4.59 -21.21 -24.56
C ILE A 342 4.79 -21.19 -26.07
N LYS A 343 5.69 -22.02 -26.60
CA LYS A 343 5.92 -22.15 -28.05
C LYS A 343 4.65 -22.56 -28.78
N GLY A 344 3.89 -23.52 -28.25
CA GLY A 344 2.60 -23.93 -28.79
C GLY A 344 1.61 -22.75 -28.88
N ILE A 345 1.50 -21.94 -27.83
CA ILE A 345 0.65 -20.74 -27.81
C ILE A 345 1.13 -19.72 -28.85
N ILE A 346 2.43 -19.44 -28.94
CA ILE A 346 3.01 -18.51 -29.92
C ILE A 346 2.70 -18.95 -31.36
N ILE A 347 2.83 -20.25 -31.65
CA ILE A 347 2.51 -20.81 -32.97
C ILE A 347 1.01 -20.63 -33.25
N GLY A 348 0.15 -21.00 -32.30
CA GLY A 348 -1.30 -20.83 -32.42
C GLY A 348 -1.69 -19.38 -32.72
N ILE A 349 -1.15 -18.42 -31.97
CA ILE A 349 -1.36 -16.98 -32.19
C ILE A 349 -0.97 -16.57 -33.63
N LYS A 350 0.20 -17.01 -34.10
CA LYS A 350 0.72 -16.67 -35.44
C LYS A 350 -0.13 -17.28 -36.55
N GLU A 351 -0.61 -18.51 -36.37
CA GLU A 351 -1.48 -19.19 -37.34
C GLU A 351 -2.85 -18.53 -37.42
N THR A 352 -3.47 -18.22 -36.28
CA THR A 352 -4.77 -17.53 -36.25
C THR A 352 -4.66 -16.14 -36.89
N LYS A 353 -3.57 -15.39 -36.63
CA LYS A 353 -3.31 -14.08 -37.26
C LYS A 353 -3.24 -14.18 -38.79
N LYS A 354 -2.51 -15.17 -39.32
CA LYS A 354 -2.43 -15.42 -40.77
C LYS A 354 -3.79 -15.73 -41.39
N ASN A 355 -4.65 -16.46 -40.68
CA ASN A 355 -5.99 -16.81 -41.17
C ASN A 355 -6.92 -15.58 -41.19
N ILE A 356 -6.79 -14.67 -40.22
CA ILE A 356 -7.56 -13.41 -40.16
C ILE A 356 -7.13 -12.47 -41.30
N ASP A 357 -5.84 -12.35 -41.61
CA ASP A 357 -5.33 -11.51 -42.71
C ASP A 357 -5.79 -11.97 -44.12
N THR A 358 -6.24 -13.22 -44.28
CA THR A 358 -6.71 -13.75 -45.58
C THR A 358 -8.17 -13.44 -45.91
N GLY A 359 -8.92 -12.77 -45.03
CA GLY A 359 -10.23 -12.27 -45.39
C GLY A 359 -10.73 -11.26 -44.37
N ILE A 360 -10.60 -9.97 -44.65
CA ILE A 360 -11.51 -8.90 -44.21
C ILE A 360 -11.16 -7.56 -44.90
N VAL A 361 -12.24 -6.83 -45.21
CA VAL A 361 -12.33 -5.40 -45.54
C VAL A 361 -11.75 -4.56 -44.40
N GLU A 362 -10.83 -3.65 -44.71
CA GLU A 362 -10.16 -2.74 -43.77
C GLU A 362 -11.10 -2.12 -42.72
N VAL A 363 -10.92 -2.53 -41.45
CA VAL A 363 -11.30 -1.72 -40.29
C VAL A 363 -9.99 -1.17 -39.73
N GLU A 364 -9.59 0.01 -40.22
CA GLU A 364 -8.42 0.72 -39.70
C GLU A 364 -8.69 1.23 -38.28
N ASN A 365 -7.82 0.80 -37.38
CA ASN A 365 -7.80 1.08 -35.94
C ASN A 365 -7.56 2.56 -35.60
N TYR A 366 -8.06 2.95 -34.42
CA TYR A 366 -7.81 4.25 -33.81
C TYR A 366 -6.32 4.44 -33.48
N PRO A 367 -5.71 5.59 -33.80
CA PRO A 367 -4.38 5.90 -33.33
C PRO A 367 -4.46 6.20 -31.83
N THR A 368 -3.93 5.29 -31.01
CA THR A 368 -3.61 5.57 -29.61
C THR A 368 -2.13 5.91 -29.56
N GLU A 369 -1.72 6.97 -30.26
CA GLU A 369 -0.44 7.60 -29.94
C GLU A 369 -0.56 8.18 -28.53
N GLN A 370 0.50 8.01 -27.74
CA GLN A 370 0.69 8.71 -26.48
C GLN A 370 0.66 10.22 -26.79
N VAL A 371 -0.52 10.82 -26.77
CA VAL A 371 -0.64 12.27 -26.69
C VAL A 371 0.00 12.62 -25.36
N SER A 372 1.20 13.19 -25.43
CA SER A 372 1.82 13.89 -24.32
C SER A 372 0.74 14.77 -23.71
N SER A 373 0.40 14.52 -22.46
CA SER A 373 -0.60 15.27 -21.71
C SER A 373 -0.21 16.74 -21.74
N GLN A 374 -0.78 17.52 -22.68
CA GLN A 374 -0.84 18.96 -22.52
C GLN A 374 -1.53 19.19 -21.18
N GLU A 375 -0.82 19.84 -20.26
CA GLU A 375 -1.23 20.09 -18.89
C GLU A 375 -2.54 20.91 -18.84
N LYS A 376 -3.69 20.26 -18.99
CA LYS A 376 -4.96 20.75 -18.45
C LYS A 376 -5.07 20.22 -17.02
N GLY A 377 -5.12 21.14 -16.05
CA GLY A 377 -5.23 20.81 -14.63
C GLY A 377 -6.48 19.99 -14.31
N PRO A 378 -6.52 19.29 -13.16
CA PRO A 378 -7.62 18.41 -12.81
C PRO A 378 -8.95 19.17 -12.83
N LEU A 379 -9.93 18.56 -13.47
CA LEU A 379 -11.25 19.10 -13.70
C LEU A 379 -11.97 19.25 -12.37
N ILE A 380 -12.44 20.46 -12.10
CA ILE A 380 -13.37 20.71 -11.00
C ILE A 380 -14.67 20.03 -11.41
N LEU A 381 -14.95 18.85 -10.84
CA LEU A 381 -16.30 18.29 -10.80
C LEU A 381 -17.15 19.20 -9.90
N GLU A 382 -17.64 20.32 -10.45
CA GLU A 382 -18.96 20.75 -10.05
C GLU A 382 -19.93 19.69 -10.60
N ASP A 383 -20.81 19.15 -9.75
CA ASP A 383 -21.85 18.22 -10.17
C ASP A 383 -22.78 18.96 -11.14
N ILE A 384 -22.47 18.88 -12.44
CA ILE A 384 -23.32 19.40 -13.51
C ILE A 384 -24.58 18.53 -13.49
N VAL A 385 -25.65 19.09 -12.93
CA VAL A 385 -26.96 18.45 -12.82
C VAL A 385 -27.92 19.08 -13.82
N VAL A 386 -28.56 18.25 -14.64
CA VAL A 386 -29.56 18.63 -15.65
C VAL A 386 -30.79 17.73 -15.47
N GLY A 387 -31.98 18.24 -15.81
CA GLY A 387 -33.20 17.43 -15.95
C GLY A 387 -33.96 17.04 -14.68
N PHE A 388 -33.59 17.54 -13.49
CA PHE A 388 -34.42 17.35 -12.29
C PHE A 388 -35.67 18.25 -12.23
N GLY A 389 -35.74 19.27 -13.10
CA GLY A 389 -36.93 20.09 -13.33
C GLY A 389 -37.66 20.56 -12.05
N ASN A 390 -38.99 20.49 -12.08
CA ASN A 390 -39.86 20.80 -10.94
C ASN A 390 -39.87 19.70 -9.85
N LYS A 391 -39.34 18.49 -10.13
CA LYS A 391 -39.40 17.36 -9.20
C LYS A 391 -38.59 17.58 -7.94
N GLU A 392 -37.44 18.24 -8.05
CA GLU A 392 -36.68 18.66 -6.88
C GLU A 392 -37.49 19.57 -5.96
N ILE A 393 -38.19 20.56 -6.53
CA ILE A 393 -39.03 21.49 -5.78
C ILE A 393 -40.21 20.76 -5.14
N GLU A 394 -40.90 19.91 -5.91
CA GLU A 394 -42.04 19.11 -5.46
C GLU A 394 -41.68 18.22 -4.27
N ILE A 395 -40.56 17.48 -4.35
CA ILE A 395 -40.14 16.58 -3.26
C ILE A 395 -39.62 17.38 -2.07
N ALA A 396 -38.92 18.50 -2.29
CA ALA A 396 -38.52 19.40 -1.19
C ALA A 396 -39.75 19.96 -0.45
N GLU A 397 -40.83 20.31 -1.16
CA GLU A 397 -42.08 20.72 -0.54
C GLU A 397 -42.75 19.57 0.23
N GLN A 398 -42.77 18.34 -0.31
CA GLN A 398 -43.29 17.16 0.39
C GLN A 398 -42.51 16.91 1.71
N LEU A 399 -41.18 17.08 1.69
CA LEU A 399 -40.35 16.95 2.88
C LEU A 399 -40.71 17.98 3.97
N VAL A 400 -40.89 19.25 3.59
CA VAL A 400 -41.03 20.37 4.54
C VAL A 400 -42.49 20.68 4.94
N ARG A 401 -43.48 20.35 4.09
CA ARG A 401 -44.90 20.70 4.29
C ARG A 401 -45.84 19.50 4.49
N GLY A 402 -45.30 18.29 4.66
CA GLY A 402 -46.10 17.08 4.87
C GLY A 402 -46.83 17.01 6.24
N PRO A 403 -47.52 15.90 6.54
CA PRO A 403 -48.28 15.70 7.76
C PRO A 403 -47.38 15.60 9.02
N GLU A 404 -48.00 15.70 10.20
CA GLU A 404 -47.29 15.62 11.49
C GLU A 404 -46.76 14.22 11.81
N HIS A 405 -47.44 13.15 11.37
CA HIS A 405 -46.95 11.78 11.55
C HIS A 405 -45.72 11.49 10.68
N LEU A 406 -44.95 10.48 11.07
CA LEU A 406 -43.80 10.00 10.32
C LEU A 406 -44.22 9.57 8.91
N GLN A 407 -43.72 10.27 7.90
CA GLN A 407 -44.04 10.00 6.51
C GLN A 407 -42.82 9.49 5.75
N ILE A 408 -43.04 8.46 4.94
CA ILE A 408 -42.02 7.87 4.07
C ILE A 408 -42.23 8.38 2.65
N ILE A 409 -41.18 8.94 2.07
CA ILE A 409 -41.14 9.48 0.71
C ILE A 409 -40.14 8.64 -0.09
N SER A 410 -40.60 8.02 -1.18
CA SER A 410 -39.73 7.25 -2.07
C SER A 410 -39.45 7.98 -3.37
N ILE A 411 -38.23 7.80 -3.86
CA ILE A 411 -37.81 8.13 -5.23
C ILE A 411 -37.51 6.81 -5.91
N PHE A 412 -38.29 6.45 -6.94
CA PHE A 412 -38.06 5.23 -7.71
C PHE A 412 -37.78 5.51 -9.19
N GLY A 413 -37.10 4.57 -9.84
CA GLY A 413 -36.70 4.68 -11.24
C GLY A 413 -35.57 3.70 -11.59
N MET A 414 -35.27 3.60 -12.88
CA MET A 414 -34.27 2.67 -13.41
C MET A 414 -32.86 2.92 -12.85
N PRO A 415 -31.95 1.93 -12.88
CA PRO A 415 -30.54 2.14 -12.57
C PRO A 415 -29.93 3.27 -13.43
N GLY A 416 -29.05 4.09 -12.86
CA GLY A 416 -28.37 5.17 -13.59
C GLY A 416 -29.21 6.43 -13.88
N VAL A 417 -30.51 6.46 -13.53
CA VAL A 417 -31.40 7.62 -13.75
C VAL A 417 -31.13 8.82 -12.83
N GLY A 418 -30.26 8.67 -11.82
CA GLY A 418 -29.87 9.78 -10.93
C GLY A 418 -30.67 9.90 -9.62
N LYS A 419 -31.32 8.83 -9.14
CA LYS A 419 -32.08 8.82 -7.87
C LYS A 419 -31.24 9.30 -6.67
N THR A 420 -30.08 8.68 -6.47
CA THR A 420 -29.12 9.05 -5.43
C THR A 420 -28.64 10.49 -5.58
N THR A 421 -28.43 10.96 -6.81
CA THR A 421 -28.04 12.33 -7.11
C THR A 421 -29.13 13.33 -6.71
N LEU A 422 -30.39 13.05 -7.01
CA LEU A 422 -31.53 13.87 -6.57
C LEU A 422 -31.68 13.85 -5.05
N ALA A 423 -31.57 12.68 -4.42
CA ALA A 423 -31.62 12.55 -2.96
C ALA A 423 -30.49 13.33 -2.27
N LYS A 424 -29.26 13.29 -2.80
CA LYS A 424 -28.13 14.12 -2.32
C LYS A 424 -28.40 15.61 -2.47
N LYS A 425 -29.03 16.03 -3.56
CA LYS A 425 -29.40 17.43 -3.79
C LYS A 425 -30.45 17.91 -2.78
N LEU A 426 -31.47 17.08 -2.52
CA LEU A 426 -32.51 17.34 -1.51
C LEU A 426 -31.92 17.37 -0.09
N TYR A 427 -31.04 16.43 0.24
CA TYR A 427 -30.38 16.34 1.55
C TYR A 427 -29.53 17.58 1.85
N ASN A 428 -28.91 18.18 0.83
CA ASN A 428 -28.12 19.40 0.96
C ASN A 428 -28.93 20.69 0.71
N ASN A 429 -30.22 20.59 0.43
CA ASN A 429 -31.06 21.76 0.16
C ASN A 429 -31.25 22.59 1.44
N HIS A 430 -31.02 23.91 1.37
CA HIS A 430 -31.15 24.80 2.52
C HIS A 430 -32.51 24.71 3.22
N SER A 431 -33.62 24.63 2.47
CA SER A 431 -34.96 24.56 3.08
C SER A 431 -35.16 23.28 3.88
N VAL A 432 -34.58 22.17 3.40
CA VAL A 432 -34.60 20.86 4.06
C VAL A 432 -33.69 20.90 5.30
N VAL A 433 -32.44 21.32 5.14
CA VAL A 433 -31.45 21.37 6.24
C VAL A 433 -31.91 22.23 7.41
N TYR A 434 -32.57 23.37 7.16
CA TYR A 434 -33.09 24.23 8.23
C TYR A 434 -34.39 23.72 8.88
N HIS A 435 -35.10 22.79 8.23
CA HIS A 435 -36.37 22.28 8.74
C HIS A 435 -36.22 21.14 9.75
N PHE A 436 -35.18 20.31 9.61
CA PHE A 436 -34.94 19.12 10.45
C PHE A 436 -33.85 19.36 11.48
N ASP A 437 -34.07 18.93 12.73
CA ASP A 437 -33.09 18.99 13.82
C ASP A 437 -31.94 18.01 13.61
N LYS A 438 -32.24 16.87 12.97
CA LYS A 438 -31.33 15.75 12.74
C LYS A 438 -31.43 15.30 11.29
N LEU A 439 -30.28 15.19 10.63
CA LEU A 439 -30.18 14.66 9.28
C LEU A 439 -29.22 13.48 9.29
N ALA A 440 -29.62 12.37 8.71
CA ALA A 440 -28.78 11.19 8.53
C ALA A 440 -28.90 10.62 7.13
N TRP A 441 -27.84 9.94 6.70
CA TRP A 441 -27.77 9.23 5.43
C TRP A 441 -27.15 7.85 5.67
N CYS A 442 -27.78 6.80 5.15
CA CYS A 442 -27.21 5.47 5.05
C CYS A 442 -27.46 4.87 3.66
N VAL A 443 -26.59 3.95 3.26
CA VAL A 443 -26.70 3.18 2.00
C VAL A 443 -27.03 1.73 2.39
N VAL A 444 -27.94 1.11 1.65
CA VAL A 444 -28.35 -0.28 1.87
C VAL A 444 -28.01 -1.08 0.62
N SER A 445 -26.97 -1.90 0.70
CA SER A 445 -26.57 -2.81 -0.38
C SER A 445 -27.53 -3.99 -0.52
N GLN A 446 -27.42 -4.76 -1.60
CA GLN A 446 -28.27 -5.94 -1.82
C GLN A 446 -28.06 -7.00 -0.72
N THR A 447 -26.81 -7.19 -0.31
CA THR A 447 -26.41 -7.98 0.86
C THR A 447 -26.14 -7.06 2.04
N TYR A 448 -27.19 -6.64 2.75
CA TYR A 448 -27.07 -5.70 3.86
C TYR A 448 -26.82 -6.40 5.21
N ASN A 449 -26.05 -5.73 6.07
CA ASN A 449 -25.94 -6.09 7.48
C ASN A 449 -26.77 -5.11 8.33
N LYS A 450 -27.75 -5.63 9.07
CA LYS A 450 -28.66 -4.84 9.93
C LYS A 450 -27.92 -3.88 10.85
N ARG A 451 -26.85 -4.37 11.48
CA ARG A 451 -25.99 -3.61 12.40
C ARG A 451 -25.37 -2.39 11.71
N ASN A 452 -24.90 -2.56 10.47
CA ASN A 452 -24.25 -1.48 9.72
C ASN A 452 -25.22 -0.34 9.41
N ILE A 453 -26.48 -0.63 9.11
CA ILE A 453 -27.51 0.40 8.88
C ILE A 453 -27.64 1.31 10.11
N PHE A 454 -27.80 0.73 11.31
CA PHE A 454 -27.91 1.51 12.55
C PHE A 454 -26.61 2.30 12.85
N ALA A 455 -25.45 1.65 12.67
CA ALA A 455 -24.16 2.26 12.90
C ALA A 455 -23.88 3.44 11.95
N ASP A 456 -24.29 3.34 10.68
CA ASP A 456 -24.09 4.37 9.68
C ASP A 456 -24.96 5.60 9.95
N ILE A 457 -26.21 5.38 10.35
CA ILE A 457 -27.12 6.46 10.74
C ILE A 457 -26.58 7.18 11.98
N LEU A 458 -26.21 6.45 13.04
CA LEU A 458 -25.61 7.03 14.24
C LEU A 458 -24.34 7.83 13.95
N ARG A 459 -23.48 7.31 13.06
CA ARG A 459 -22.27 7.99 12.61
C ARG A 459 -22.60 9.28 11.84
N SER A 460 -23.66 9.26 11.04
CA SER A 460 -24.15 10.42 10.28
C SER A 460 -24.68 11.52 11.21
N LEU A 461 -25.38 11.14 12.29
CA LEU A 461 -25.92 12.06 13.31
C LEU A 461 -24.85 12.76 14.16
N LYS A 462 -23.62 12.19 14.23
CA LYS A 462 -22.47 12.69 15.01
C LYS A 462 -22.70 12.80 16.52
N ASP A 463 -23.65 12.03 17.06
CA ASP A 463 -23.94 12.00 18.50
C ASP A 463 -22.95 11.12 19.28
N HIS A 464 -22.29 10.17 18.61
CA HIS A 464 -21.30 9.26 19.18
C HIS A 464 -20.05 9.19 18.29
N ASP A 465 -18.89 8.96 18.90
CA ASP A 465 -17.62 8.74 18.19
C ASP A 465 -17.54 7.32 17.59
N LYS A 466 -16.69 7.16 16.57
CA LYS A 466 -16.59 5.91 15.79
C LYS A 466 -16.17 4.71 16.65
N GLU A 467 -15.30 4.92 17.64
CA GLU A 467 -14.79 3.86 18.50
C GLU A 467 -15.89 3.34 19.44
N THR A 468 -16.69 4.25 20.03
CA THR A 468 -17.85 3.88 20.85
C THR A 468 -18.89 3.09 20.07
N ILE A 469 -19.23 3.50 18.83
CA ILE A 469 -20.20 2.78 17.98
C ILE A 469 -19.71 1.35 17.66
N MET A 470 -18.41 1.16 17.45
CA MET A 470 -17.86 -0.17 17.16
C MET A 470 -17.95 -1.14 18.34
N GLN A 471 -17.95 -0.63 19.58
CA GLN A 471 -17.97 -1.42 20.80
C GLN A 471 -19.38 -1.76 21.31
N MET A 472 -20.42 -1.06 20.82
CA MET A 472 -21.81 -1.30 21.20
C MET A 472 -22.31 -2.65 20.67
N ASP A 473 -23.12 -3.38 21.44
CA ASP A 473 -23.90 -4.50 20.89
C ASP A 473 -25.09 -4.00 20.06
N ASP A 474 -25.79 -4.92 19.39
CA ASP A 474 -26.89 -4.56 18.47
C ASP A 474 -28.06 -3.89 19.22
N GLU A 475 -28.35 -4.31 20.45
CA GLU A 475 -29.40 -3.71 21.28
C GLU A 475 -29.05 -2.28 21.68
N SER A 476 -27.81 -2.04 22.11
CA SER A 476 -27.30 -0.72 22.47
C SER A 476 -27.28 0.23 21.27
N LEU A 477 -26.98 -0.26 20.07
CA LEU A 477 -27.03 0.55 18.84
C LEU A 477 -28.46 1.02 18.55
N VAL A 478 -29.44 0.13 18.66
CA VAL A 478 -30.85 0.47 18.45
C VAL A 478 -31.32 1.46 19.52
N GLU A 479 -30.97 1.25 20.79
CA GLU A 479 -31.33 2.14 21.89
C GLU A 479 -30.70 3.54 21.73
N ALA A 480 -29.42 3.61 21.38
CA ALA A 480 -28.72 4.87 21.13
C ALA A 480 -29.34 5.63 19.96
N LEU A 481 -29.70 4.93 18.88
CA LEU A 481 -30.38 5.55 17.74
C LEU A 481 -31.73 6.12 18.17
N TYR A 482 -32.54 5.31 18.86
CA TYR A 482 -33.86 5.72 19.34
C TYR A 482 -33.76 6.96 20.25
N LYS A 483 -32.83 6.98 21.21
CA LYS A 483 -32.57 8.13 22.10
C LYS A 483 -32.10 9.37 21.34
N SER A 484 -31.37 9.21 20.24
CA SER A 484 -30.88 10.32 19.41
C SER A 484 -31.99 10.97 18.59
N LEU A 485 -33.04 10.20 18.26
CA LEU A 485 -34.14 10.64 17.40
C LEU A 485 -35.40 11.09 18.18
N ILE A 486 -35.65 10.52 19.36
CA ILE A 486 -36.88 10.79 20.10
C ILE A 486 -37.02 12.29 20.44
N LYS A 487 -38.23 12.83 20.27
CA LYS A 487 -38.61 14.24 20.45
C LYS A 487 -37.87 15.22 19.53
N ARG A 488 -37.12 14.74 18.52
CA ARG A 488 -36.43 15.57 17.51
C ARG A 488 -37.07 15.36 16.15
N ARG A 489 -37.17 16.41 15.35
CA ARG A 489 -37.63 16.28 13.97
C ARG A 489 -36.47 15.80 13.11
N TYR A 490 -36.54 14.60 12.57
CA TYR A 490 -35.44 14.02 11.79
C TYR A 490 -35.80 13.77 10.32
N LEU A 491 -34.77 13.82 9.49
CA LEU A 491 -34.77 13.29 8.12
C LEU A 491 -33.69 12.21 8.01
N ILE A 492 -34.09 10.99 7.70
CA ILE A 492 -33.16 9.89 7.40
C ILE A 492 -33.29 9.57 5.91
N VAL A 493 -32.18 9.65 5.18
CA VAL A 493 -32.10 9.18 3.81
C VAL A 493 -31.56 7.75 3.80
N VAL A 494 -32.31 6.83 3.21
CA VAL A 494 -31.95 5.42 3.04
C VAL A 494 -31.78 5.12 1.56
N ASP A 495 -30.54 5.05 1.10
CA ASP A 495 -30.20 4.92 -0.32
C ASP A 495 -30.17 3.44 -0.76
N ASP A 496 -30.71 3.18 -1.96
CA ASP A 496 -30.78 1.91 -2.71
C ASP A 496 -31.48 0.73 -2.00
N ILE A 497 -32.67 0.95 -1.41
CA ILE A 497 -33.46 -0.14 -0.83
C ILE A 497 -33.93 -1.13 -1.94
N TRP A 498 -33.53 -2.40 -1.80
CA TRP A 498 -33.85 -3.47 -2.75
C TRP A 498 -35.17 -4.18 -2.46
N ASP A 499 -35.49 -4.46 -1.19
CA ASP A 499 -36.68 -5.23 -0.82
C ASP A 499 -37.32 -4.78 0.51
N MET A 500 -38.51 -5.30 0.78
CA MET A 500 -39.26 -4.96 2.00
C MET A 500 -38.68 -5.54 3.29
N ASN A 501 -37.88 -6.61 3.23
CA ASN A 501 -37.25 -7.17 4.43
C ASN A 501 -36.21 -6.18 4.98
N SER A 502 -35.38 -5.63 4.09
CA SER A 502 -34.38 -4.61 4.46
C SER A 502 -34.99 -3.37 5.11
N TRP A 503 -36.15 -2.92 4.61
CA TRP A 503 -36.92 -1.86 5.23
C TRP A 503 -37.52 -2.27 6.59
N ASN A 504 -38.22 -3.40 6.65
CA ASN A 504 -38.92 -3.85 7.87
C ASN A 504 -37.97 -4.12 9.04
N ASP A 505 -36.75 -4.55 8.74
CA ASP A 505 -35.74 -4.83 9.76
C ASP A 505 -35.24 -3.59 10.48
N PHE A 506 -35.33 -2.41 9.85
CA PHE A 506 -34.87 -1.13 10.40
C PHE A 506 -36.03 -0.19 10.76
N GLY A 507 -37.02 -0.03 9.88
CA GLY A 507 -38.06 1.01 9.98
C GLY A 507 -38.91 0.94 11.25
N ARG A 508 -39.08 -0.24 11.84
CA ARG A 508 -39.85 -0.45 13.09
C ARG A 508 -39.23 0.19 14.33
N TYR A 509 -37.95 0.54 14.29
CA TYR A 509 -37.21 1.09 15.43
C TYR A 509 -37.19 2.63 15.45
N LEU A 510 -37.83 3.27 14.47
CA LEU A 510 -37.84 4.73 14.35
C LEU A 510 -39.04 5.35 15.09
N PRO A 511 -38.83 6.39 15.94
CA PRO A 511 -39.90 7.00 16.72
C PRO A 511 -40.81 7.90 15.86
N ASP A 512 -42.12 7.68 15.92
CA ASP A 512 -43.10 8.63 15.40
C ASP A 512 -43.68 9.50 16.54
N ASP A 513 -42.99 10.60 16.84
CA ASP A 513 -43.42 11.58 17.84
C ASP A 513 -44.46 12.59 17.31
N LYS A 514 -45.01 12.36 16.11
CA LYS A 514 -45.94 13.26 15.43
C LYS A 514 -45.40 14.70 15.29
N ASN A 515 -44.11 14.83 15.02
CA ASN A 515 -43.40 16.11 14.94
C ASN A 515 -43.01 16.51 13.51
N GLY A 516 -43.49 15.78 12.50
CA GLY A 516 -43.18 16.00 11.08
C GLY A 516 -41.90 15.33 10.59
N SER A 517 -41.42 14.29 11.27
CA SER A 517 -40.24 13.53 10.82
C SER A 517 -40.47 12.83 9.48
N ARG A 518 -39.39 12.64 8.72
CA ARG A 518 -39.42 12.10 7.35
C ARG A 518 -38.37 11.04 7.12
N ILE A 519 -38.69 10.13 6.22
CA ILE A 519 -37.75 9.15 5.68
C ILE A 519 -37.78 9.29 4.18
N LEU A 520 -36.63 9.58 3.58
CA LEU A 520 -36.46 9.61 2.14
C LEU A 520 -35.74 8.33 1.73
N PHE A 521 -36.29 7.52 0.84
CA PHE A 521 -35.56 6.38 0.32
C PHE A 521 -35.52 6.36 -1.19
N THR A 522 -34.40 5.88 -1.72
CA THR A 522 -34.27 5.60 -3.15
C THR A 522 -34.43 4.11 -3.37
N THR A 523 -35.10 3.72 -4.45
CA THR A 523 -35.29 2.30 -4.78
C THR A 523 -35.43 2.12 -6.29
N ARG A 524 -35.17 0.91 -6.78
CA ARG A 524 -35.43 0.53 -8.17
C ARG A 524 -36.87 0.05 -8.37
N HIS A 525 -37.56 -0.32 -7.28
CA HIS A 525 -38.83 -1.01 -7.33
C HIS A 525 -39.96 -0.16 -6.73
N LYS A 526 -40.92 0.24 -7.58
CA LYS A 526 -42.11 1.00 -7.17
C LYS A 526 -42.88 0.35 -6.01
N GLU A 527 -42.94 -0.99 -6.01
CA GLU A 527 -43.62 -1.80 -5.00
C GLU A 527 -43.05 -1.62 -3.59
N VAL A 528 -41.74 -1.42 -3.46
CA VAL A 528 -41.09 -1.18 -2.15
C VAL A 528 -41.52 0.20 -1.63
N GLY A 529 -41.56 1.18 -2.52
CA GLY A 529 -42.17 2.51 -2.33
C GLY A 529 -43.55 2.46 -1.66
N LEU A 530 -44.46 1.72 -2.28
CA LEU A 530 -45.86 1.63 -1.92
C LEU A 530 -46.13 0.83 -0.64
N LYS A 531 -45.30 -0.19 -0.36
CA LYS A 531 -45.51 -1.10 0.77
C LYS A 531 -44.83 -0.64 2.07
N ALA A 532 -44.00 0.41 2.00
CA ALA A 532 -43.25 0.92 3.16
C ALA A 532 -44.15 1.47 4.28
N SER A 533 -45.25 2.16 3.94
CA SER A 533 -46.31 2.52 4.90
C SER A 533 -47.63 2.87 4.19
N HIS A 534 -48.74 2.87 4.94
CA HIS A 534 -50.05 3.31 4.43
C HIS A 534 -50.10 4.81 4.05
N HIS A 535 -49.12 5.60 4.46
CA HIS A 535 -49.01 7.04 4.17
C HIS A 535 -47.82 7.37 3.26
N SER A 536 -47.26 6.38 2.56
CA SER A 536 -46.10 6.56 1.69
C SER A 536 -46.41 7.46 0.50
N VAL A 537 -45.50 8.37 0.19
CA VAL A 537 -45.52 9.14 -1.06
C VAL A 537 -44.48 8.53 -2.00
N VAL A 538 -44.88 8.30 -3.26
CA VAL A 538 -44.02 7.64 -4.25
C VAL A 538 -43.80 8.59 -5.42
N ASN A 539 -42.53 8.91 -5.68
CA ASN A 539 -42.11 9.81 -6.74
C ASN A 539 -41.31 9.04 -7.79
N GLU A 540 -41.81 9.02 -9.02
CA GLU A 540 -41.06 8.49 -10.17
C GLU A 540 -40.08 9.55 -10.68
N LEU A 541 -38.82 9.15 -10.86
CA LEU A 541 -37.81 9.98 -11.50
C LEU A 541 -37.78 9.67 -13.00
N PRO A 542 -38.23 10.59 -13.87
CA PRO A 542 -38.22 10.37 -15.32
C PRO A 542 -36.79 10.32 -15.86
N ILE A 543 -36.63 9.67 -17.02
CA ILE A 543 -35.41 9.77 -17.85
C ILE A 543 -35.29 11.18 -18.46
N LEU A 544 -34.08 11.54 -18.86
CA LEU A 544 -33.81 12.80 -19.55
C LEU A 544 -34.42 12.79 -20.96
N SER A 545 -34.91 13.95 -21.40
CA SER A 545 -35.24 14.18 -22.81
C SER A 545 -33.98 14.22 -23.68
N ASP A 546 -34.11 14.05 -24.99
CA ASP A 546 -32.98 14.16 -25.94
C ASP A 546 -32.27 15.52 -25.83
N VAL A 547 -33.03 16.59 -25.58
CA VAL A 547 -32.50 17.94 -25.38
C VAL A 547 -31.67 18.03 -24.11
N GLU A 548 -32.15 17.46 -23.00
CA GLU A 548 -31.42 17.43 -21.73
C GLU A 548 -30.21 16.50 -21.78
N CYS A 549 -30.28 15.41 -22.53
CA CYS A 549 -29.14 14.54 -22.80
C CYS A 549 -28.05 15.27 -23.56
N TRP A 550 -28.43 16.01 -24.61
CA TRP A 550 -27.49 16.83 -25.38
C TRP A 550 -26.89 17.94 -24.51
N GLU A 551 -27.70 18.63 -23.70
CA GLU A 551 -27.22 19.65 -22.78
C GLU A 551 -26.21 19.08 -21.77
N LEU A 552 -26.51 17.91 -21.18
CA LEU A 552 -25.61 17.25 -20.25
C LEU A 552 -24.31 16.79 -20.94
N LEU A 553 -24.40 16.20 -22.12
CA LEU A 553 -23.25 15.78 -22.92
C LEU A 553 -22.36 16.97 -23.27
N GLN A 554 -22.97 18.05 -23.78
CA GLN A 554 -22.26 19.26 -24.19
C GLN A 554 -21.54 19.91 -23.01
N ARG A 555 -22.20 20.04 -21.85
CA ARG A 555 -21.59 20.60 -20.65
C ARG A 555 -20.46 19.73 -20.09
N LYS A 556 -20.55 18.40 -20.25
CA LYS A 556 -19.51 17.47 -19.80
C LYS A 556 -18.29 17.46 -20.74
N VAL A 557 -18.50 17.44 -22.05
CA VAL A 557 -17.41 17.39 -23.05
C VAL A 557 -16.73 18.76 -23.24
N PHE A 558 -17.52 19.84 -23.35
CA PHE A 558 -17.00 21.17 -23.72
C PHE A 558 -16.94 22.17 -22.55
N GLN A 559 -17.54 21.85 -21.41
CA GLN A 559 -17.56 22.71 -20.21
C GLN A 559 -18.10 24.13 -20.49
N LYS A 560 -17.21 25.13 -20.60
CA LYS A 560 -17.55 26.54 -20.87
C LYS A 560 -17.33 26.94 -22.33
N GLU A 561 -16.78 26.04 -23.14
CA GLU A 561 -16.53 26.26 -24.57
C GLU A 561 -17.74 25.79 -25.38
N HIS A 562 -17.93 26.35 -26.57
CA HIS A 562 -19.01 25.94 -27.47
C HIS A 562 -18.57 24.71 -28.30
N CYS A 563 -19.51 23.80 -28.53
CA CYS A 563 -19.31 22.68 -29.45
C CYS A 563 -19.03 23.21 -30.87
N PRO A 564 -17.99 22.72 -31.56
CA PRO A 564 -17.79 22.99 -32.98
C PRO A 564 -19.02 22.57 -33.80
N GLN A 565 -19.38 23.36 -34.82
CA GLN A 565 -20.58 23.11 -35.63
C GLN A 565 -20.51 21.76 -36.36
N GLU A 566 -19.31 21.32 -36.76
CA GLU A 566 -19.13 20.04 -37.46
C GLU A 566 -19.44 18.83 -36.58
N LEU A 567 -19.38 18.98 -35.25
CA LEU A 567 -19.60 17.89 -34.30
C LEU A 567 -21.00 17.93 -33.66
N GLU A 568 -21.78 18.98 -33.90
CA GLU A 568 -23.05 19.20 -33.21
C GLU A 568 -24.09 18.14 -33.57
N ASP A 569 -24.23 17.80 -34.86
CA ASP A 569 -25.21 16.83 -35.32
C ASP A 569 -24.85 15.39 -34.88
N ILE A 570 -23.57 15.03 -34.96
CA ILE A 570 -23.08 13.73 -34.47
C ILE A 570 -23.19 13.66 -32.95
N GLY A 571 -22.90 14.75 -32.24
CA GLY A 571 -23.05 14.86 -30.80
C GLY A 571 -24.50 14.68 -30.34
N LYS A 572 -25.45 15.29 -31.04
CA LYS A 572 -26.89 15.08 -30.80
C LYS A 572 -27.30 13.64 -31.05
N GLN A 573 -26.81 13.02 -32.13
CA GLN A 573 -27.05 11.60 -32.42
C GLN A 573 -26.54 10.70 -31.28
N ILE A 574 -25.33 10.96 -30.78
CA ILE A 574 -24.75 10.24 -29.65
C ILE A 574 -25.59 10.43 -28.37
N ALA A 575 -26.06 11.65 -28.12
CA ALA A 575 -26.92 11.94 -26.97
C ALA A 575 -28.26 11.19 -27.04
N THR A 576 -28.92 11.16 -28.22
CA THR A 576 -30.15 10.38 -28.45
C THR A 576 -29.90 8.88 -28.24
N ASN A 577 -28.73 8.38 -28.67
CA ASN A 577 -28.34 6.99 -28.46
C ASN A 577 -28.14 6.64 -26.96
N CYS A 578 -27.99 7.61 -26.07
CA CYS A 578 -27.94 7.36 -24.61
C CYS A 578 -29.32 7.11 -23.98
N GLN A 579 -30.41 7.19 -24.76
CA GLN A 579 -31.79 6.84 -24.38
C GLN A 579 -32.27 7.47 -23.06
N GLY A 580 -31.86 8.72 -22.78
CA GLY A 580 -32.34 9.43 -21.60
C GLY A 580 -31.65 9.08 -20.28
N LEU A 581 -30.67 8.18 -20.25
CA LEU A 581 -29.98 7.80 -19.01
C LEU A 581 -28.81 8.76 -18.71
N PRO A 582 -28.85 9.56 -17.62
CA PRO A 582 -27.76 10.47 -17.25
C PRO A 582 -26.41 9.76 -17.12
N LEU A 583 -26.38 8.57 -16.51
CA LEU A 583 -25.15 7.83 -16.32
C LEU A 583 -24.52 7.39 -17.66
N ALA A 584 -25.34 7.02 -18.65
CA ALA A 584 -24.87 6.71 -19.99
C ALA A 584 -24.24 7.93 -20.66
N VAL A 585 -24.91 9.08 -20.58
CA VAL A 585 -24.41 10.34 -21.13
C VAL A 585 -23.08 10.73 -20.50
N VAL A 586 -22.94 10.62 -19.17
CA VAL A 586 -21.70 10.96 -18.45
C VAL A 586 -20.55 10.03 -18.84
N VAL A 587 -20.80 8.73 -18.95
CA VAL A 587 -19.79 7.75 -19.37
C VAL A 587 -19.33 7.98 -20.81
N ILE A 588 -20.25 8.28 -21.73
CA ILE A 588 -19.92 8.58 -23.12
C ILE A 588 -19.23 9.94 -23.26
N ALA A 589 -19.63 10.95 -22.48
CA ALA A 589 -18.93 12.23 -22.44
C ALA A 589 -17.44 12.04 -22.09
N ALA A 590 -17.16 11.22 -21.09
CA ALA A 590 -15.81 10.87 -20.67
C ALA A 590 -15.00 10.15 -21.76
N VAL A 591 -15.64 9.31 -22.58
CA VAL A 591 -14.99 8.70 -23.76
C VAL A 591 -14.66 9.77 -24.80
N LEU A 592 -15.62 10.63 -25.13
CA LEU A 592 -15.45 11.69 -26.13
C LEU A 592 -14.40 12.73 -25.72
N GLU A 593 -14.27 13.04 -24.44
CA GLU A 593 -13.25 13.98 -23.93
C GLU A 593 -11.81 13.49 -24.19
N LYS A 594 -11.61 12.17 -24.27
CA LYS A 594 -10.29 11.55 -24.51
C LYS A 594 -10.01 11.28 -25.99
N ILE A 595 -11.00 11.48 -26.87
CA ILE A 595 -10.87 11.30 -28.32
C ILE A 595 -10.61 12.68 -28.95
N GLU A 596 -9.76 12.73 -29.98
CA GLU A 596 -9.54 13.97 -30.72
C GLU A 596 -10.85 14.51 -31.29
N MET A 597 -11.02 15.84 -31.29
CA MET A 597 -12.21 16.52 -31.83
C MET A 597 -12.24 16.48 -33.36
N LYS A 598 -12.39 15.28 -33.93
CA LYS A 598 -12.48 15.00 -35.37
C LYS A 598 -13.77 14.25 -35.66
N GLU A 599 -14.48 14.70 -36.70
CA GLU A 599 -15.79 14.19 -37.10
C GLU A 599 -15.83 12.67 -37.30
N HIS A 600 -14.85 12.12 -38.03
CA HIS A 600 -14.81 10.68 -38.31
C HIS A 600 -14.62 9.80 -37.06
N LEU A 601 -13.95 10.29 -36.01
CA LEU A 601 -13.77 9.54 -34.77
C LEU A 601 -15.06 9.53 -33.94
N TRP A 602 -15.75 10.65 -33.87
CA TRP A 602 -17.07 10.73 -33.23
C TRP A 602 -18.11 9.89 -33.97
N HIS A 603 -18.03 9.84 -35.30
CA HIS A 603 -18.91 9.00 -36.10
C HIS A 603 -18.69 7.51 -35.81
N LYS A 604 -17.44 7.07 -35.64
CA LYS A 604 -17.14 5.68 -35.22
C LYS A 604 -17.77 5.36 -33.85
N VAL A 605 -17.69 6.27 -32.87
CA VAL A 605 -18.34 6.09 -31.55
C VAL A 605 -19.87 5.99 -31.71
N ALA A 606 -20.47 6.84 -32.54
CA ALA A 606 -21.91 6.81 -32.84
C ALA A 606 -22.34 5.48 -33.47
N ILE A 607 -21.56 4.93 -34.42
CA ILE A 607 -21.79 3.63 -35.04
C ILE A 607 -21.68 2.50 -34.01
N SER A 608 -20.63 2.50 -33.19
CA SER A 608 -20.44 1.48 -32.14
C SER A 608 -21.55 1.52 -31.09
N LEU A 609 -22.03 2.70 -30.70
CA LEU A 609 -23.21 2.84 -29.85
C LEU A 609 -24.45 2.26 -30.52
N SER A 610 -24.67 2.58 -31.80
CA SER A 610 -25.86 2.15 -32.54
C SER A 610 -25.92 0.63 -32.72
N SER A 611 -24.79 -0.02 -32.99
CA SER A 611 -24.72 -1.49 -33.08
C SER A 611 -25.02 -2.15 -31.73
N VAL A 612 -24.46 -1.60 -30.65
CA VAL A 612 -24.58 -2.12 -29.28
C VAL A 612 -25.99 -1.94 -28.70
N ILE A 613 -26.73 -0.92 -29.13
CA ILE A 613 -28.13 -0.66 -28.74
C ILE A 613 -29.10 -1.58 -29.52
N SER A 614 -28.74 -1.98 -30.74
CA SER A 614 -29.61 -2.79 -31.61
C SER A 614 -29.77 -4.24 -31.14
N GLU A 615 -28.87 -4.75 -30.29
CA GLU A 615 -28.90 -6.11 -29.76
C GLU A 615 -29.84 -6.28 -28.54
N ASP A 616 -29.92 -5.26 -27.66
CA ASP A 616 -30.86 -5.20 -26.54
C ASP A 616 -30.99 -3.75 -26.01
N PRO A 617 -32.10 -3.03 -26.31
CA PRO A 617 -32.28 -1.64 -25.89
C PRO A 617 -32.35 -1.47 -24.37
N ASN A 618 -32.58 -2.53 -23.60
CA ASN A 618 -32.89 -2.43 -22.17
C ASN A 618 -31.68 -2.65 -21.25
N LYS A 619 -30.47 -2.87 -21.79
CA LYS A 619 -29.29 -3.21 -20.96
C LYS A 619 -28.24 -2.10 -20.95
N PHE A 620 -28.26 -1.31 -19.88
CA PHE A 620 -27.19 -0.38 -19.50
C PHE A 620 -25.77 -1.01 -19.47
N SER A 621 -25.68 -2.34 -19.29
CA SER A 621 -24.43 -3.13 -19.40
C SER A 621 -23.65 -2.86 -20.70
N ASN A 622 -24.37 -2.63 -21.79
CA ASN A 622 -23.83 -2.46 -23.13
C ASN A 622 -23.04 -1.14 -23.27
N ILE A 623 -23.45 -0.09 -22.55
CA ILE A 623 -22.79 1.23 -22.56
C ILE A 623 -21.53 1.21 -21.69
N LEU A 624 -21.56 0.50 -20.57
CA LEU A 624 -20.36 0.25 -19.75
C LEU A 624 -19.33 -0.58 -20.51
N GLU A 625 -19.77 -1.58 -21.27
CA GLU A 625 -18.87 -2.39 -22.12
C GLU A 625 -18.16 -1.52 -23.16
N LEU A 626 -18.87 -0.57 -23.78
CA LEU A 626 -18.26 0.36 -24.72
C LEU A 626 -17.19 1.25 -24.06
N SER A 627 -17.48 1.78 -22.87
CA SER A 627 -16.50 2.58 -22.11
C SER A 627 -15.26 1.75 -21.75
N TYR A 628 -15.48 0.51 -21.32
CA TYR A 628 -14.40 -0.44 -21.04
C TYR A 628 -13.59 -0.79 -22.29
N LYS A 629 -14.21 -0.93 -23.46
CA LYS A 629 -13.51 -1.18 -24.74
C LYS A 629 -12.55 -0.04 -25.09
N HIS A 630 -12.96 1.22 -24.84
CA HIS A 630 -12.16 2.43 -25.09
C HIS A 630 -11.16 2.75 -23.96
N LEU A 631 -11.11 1.95 -22.90
CA LEU A 631 -10.16 2.12 -21.82
C LEU A 631 -8.74 1.69 -22.28
N PRO A 632 -7.68 2.46 -21.99
CA PRO A 632 -6.31 2.03 -22.23
C PRO A 632 -6.02 0.68 -21.57
N MET A 633 -5.23 -0.16 -22.26
CA MET A 633 -4.95 -1.52 -21.77
C MET A 633 -4.43 -1.55 -20.33
N HIS A 634 -3.57 -0.60 -19.95
CA HIS A 634 -2.99 -0.53 -18.61
C HIS A 634 -3.97 -0.22 -17.49
N LEU A 635 -5.15 0.35 -17.80
CA LEU A 635 -6.18 0.65 -16.80
C LEU A 635 -7.22 -0.47 -16.66
N LYS A 636 -7.32 -1.38 -17.64
CA LYS A 636 -8.33 -2.45 -17.63
C LYS A 636 -8.18 -3.39 -16.43
N PRO A 637 -6.99 -3.91 -16.06
CA PRO A 637 -6.83 -4.74 -14.87
C PRO A 637 -7.20 -3.99 -13.59
N CYS A 638 -6.78 -2.71 -13.48
CA CYS A 638 -7.09 -1.85 -12.36
C CYS A 638 -8.61 -1.66 -12.17
N PHE A 639 -9.34 -1.46 -13.28
CA PHE A 639 -10.81 -1.36 -13.26
C PHE A 639 -11.50 -2.69 -12.91
N LEU A 640 -11.04 -3.81 -13.49
CA LEU A 640 -11.60 -5.13 -13.18
C LEU A 640 -11.40 -5.54 -11.72
N TYR A 641 -10.32 -5.06 -11.08
CA TYR A 641 -10.03 -5.35 -9.68
C TYR A 641 -11.13 -4.90 -8.70
N PHE A 642 -11.94 -3.90 -9.07
CA PHE A 642 -13.10 -3.50 -8.27
C PHE A 642 -14.14 -4.60 -8.10
N GLY A 643 -14.18 -5.59 -9.00
CA GLY A 643 -15.04 -6.77 -8.86
C GLY A 643 -14.64 -7.74 -7.75
N ALA A 644 -13.47 -7.54 -7.10
CA ALA A 644 -13.02 -8.35 -5.97
C ALA A 644 -13.59 -7.88 -4.62
N PHE A 645 -14.28 -6.75 -4.59
CA PHE A 645 -14.79 -6.11 -3.37
C PHE A 645 -16.29 -6.30 -3.20
N GLU A 646 -16.78 -6.10 -1.98
CA GLU A 646 -18.22 -6.17 -1.71
C GLU A 646 -18.95 -4.96 -2.33
N GLU A 647 -20.25 -5.12 -2.62
CA GLU A 647 -21.08 -4.05 -3.14
C GLU A 647 -21.12 -2.87 -2.16
N ASP A 648 -20.93 -1.65 -2.67
CA ASP A 648 -20.90 -0.38 -1.93
C ASP A 648 -19.80 -0.25 -0.84
N GLU A 649 -18.76 -1.09 -0.88
CA GLU A 649 -17.63 -1.01 0.05
C GLU A 649 -16.81 0.30 -0.14
N GLU A 650 -16.64 1.08 0.93
CA GLU A 650 -15.76 2.26 0.92
C GLU A 650 -14.28 1.83 1.01
N MET A 651 -13.50 2.09 -0.04
CA MET A 651 -12.07 1.75 -0.04
C MET A 651 -11.17 2.98 0.06
N SER A 652 -10.08 2.86 0.82
CA SER A 652 -9.06 3.90 0.85
C SER A 652 -8.19 3.86 -0.41
N VAL A 653 -7.90 5.05 -0.96
CA VAL A 653 -7.01 5.19 -2.13
C VAL A 653 -5.66 4.52 -1.89
N LYS A 654 -5.12 4.64 -0.67
CA LYS A 654 -3.83 4.07 -0.29
C LYS A 654 -3.84 2.54 -0.33
N GLU A 655 -4.89 1.89 0.17
CA GLU A 655 -4.99 0.43 0.12
C GLU A 655 -5.15 -0.06 -1.31
N LEU A 656 -6.00 0.62 -2.10
CA LEU A 656 -6.20 0.30 -3.51
C LEU A 656 -4.89 0.38 -4.31
N THR A 657 -4.13 1.49 -4.17
CA THR A 657 -2.87 1.67 -4.88
C THR A 657 -1.83 0.63 -4.49
N HIS A 658 -1.73 0.28 -3.19
CA HIS A 658 -0.80 -0.78 -2.77
C HIS A 658 -1.21 -2.15 -3.31
N ARG A 659 -2.51 -2.45 -3.35
CA ARG A 659 -3.01 -3.70 -3.95
C ARG A 659 -2.66 -3.76 -5.43
N TRP A 660 -2.94 -2.71 -6.21
CA TRP A 660 -2.56 -2.70 -7.63
C TRP A 660 -1.05 -2.84 -7.88
N VAL A 661 -0.22 -2.23 -7.03
CA VAL A 661 1.24 -2.42 -7.08
C VAL A 661 1.61 -3.86 -6.74
N GLY A 662 1.00 -4.45 -5.71
CA GLY A 662 1.25 -5.84 -5.30
C GLY A 662 0.79 -6.88 -6.33
N GLU A 663 -0.27 -6.59 -7.08
CA GLU A 663 -0.80 -7.45 -8.15
C GLU A 663 -0.05 -7.25 -9.49
N GLY A 664 0.97 -6.39 -9.55
CA GLY A 664 1.77 -6.17 -10.74
C GLY A 664 1.05 -5.40 -11.87
N PHE A 665 -0.07 -4.72 -11.59
CA PHE A 665 -0.80 -3.96 -12.63
C PHE A 665 -0.11 -2.67 -13.06
N ILE A 666 0.85 -2.21 -12.26
CA ILE A 666 1.48 -0.90 -12.41
C ILE A 666 2.83 -1.03 -13.12
N LYS A 667 2.97 -0.31 -14.23
CA LYS A 667 4.22 -0.28 -14.99
C LYS A 667 5.27 0.54 -14.26
N LYS A 668 6.52 0.09 -14.30
CA LYS A 668 7.67 0.85 -13.78
C LYS A 668 8.00 1.99 -14.77
N GLU A 669 7.99 3.22 -14.29
CA GLU A 669 8.42 4.41 -15.04
C GLU A 669 9.69 5.01 -14.43
N GLU A 670 10.69 5.33 -15.27
CA GLU A 670 11.92 5.96 -14.79
C GLU A 670 11.63 7.33 -14.13
N GLY A 671 12.04 7.49 -12.88
CA GLY A 671 11.90 8.75 -12.14
C GLY A 671 10.57 8.95 -11.40
N LYS A 672 9.66 7.97 -11.40
CA LYS A 672 8.43 7.95 -10.57
C LYS A 672 8.38 6.71 -9.69
N SER A 673 7.70 6.79 -8.54
CA SER A 673 7.42 5.59 -7.74
C SER A 673 6.22 4.82 -8.33
N SER A 674 6.12 3.52 -8.06
CA SER A 674 4.98 2.71 -8.51
C SER A 674 3.67 3.20 -7.90
N GLU A 675 3.68 3.73 -6.68
CA GLU A 675 2.49 4.33 -6.06
C GLU A 675 2.05 5.61 -6.77
N ASP A 676 3.00 6.44 -7.24
CA ASP A 676 2.68 7.64 -8.03
C ASP A 676 2.01 7.27 -9.36
N VAL A 677 2.53 6.25 -10.06
CA VAL A 677 1.92 5.74 -11.31
C VAL A 677 0.55 5.12 -11.06
N ALA A 678 0.39 4.35 -9.96
CA ALA A 678 -0.90 3.80 -9.55
C ALA A 678 -1.95 4.89 -9.28
N TYR A 679 -1.52 5.99 -8.68
CA TYR A 679 -2.41 7.13 -8.45
C TYR A 679 -2.79 7.83 -9.76
N GLU A 680 -1.87 7.99 -10.71
CA GLU A 680 -2.18 8.53 -12.05
C GLU A 680 -3.23 7.64 -12.76
N TYR A 681 -3.11 6.32 -12.66
CA TYR A 681 -4.08 5.38 -13.21
C TYR A 681 -5.47 5.53 -12.56
N LEU A 682 -5.52 5.68 -11.22
CA LEU A 682 -6.77 5.93 -10.50
C LEU A 682 -7.43 7.24 -10.95
N VAL A 683 -6.64 8.31 -11.11
CA VAL A 683 -7.15 9.60 -11.58
C VAL A 683 -7.70 9.50 -12.99
N ASP A 684 -7.04 8.79 -13.92
CA ASP A 684 -7.59 8.62 -15.27
C ASP A 684 -8.89 7.81 -15.27
N LEU A 685 -9.03 6.81 -14.40
CA LEU A 685 -10.30 6.07 -14.23
C LEU A 685 -11.43 6.94 -13.65
N ILE A 686 -11.09 7.87 -12.74
CA ILE A 686 -12.03 8.87 -12.20
C ILE A 686 -12.44 9.87 -13.29
N ASP A 687 -11.47 10.39 -14.05
CA ASP A 687 -11.73 11.32 -15.16
C ASP A 687 -12.62 10.65 -16.22
N ARG A 688 -12.47 9.34 -16.42
CA ARG A 688 -13.33 8.54 -17.31
C ARG A 688 -14.71 8.23 -16.74
N SER A 689 -15.06 8.77 -15.56
CA SER A 689 -16.34 8.57 -14.87
C SER A 689 -16.68 7.10 -14.57
N LEU A 690 -15.66 6.23 -14.52
CA LEU A 690 -15.81 4.81 -14.16
C LEU A 690 -15.73 4.60 -12.65
N ILE A 691 -15.11 5.54 -11.91
CA ILE A 691 -14.98 5.50 -10.46
C ILE A 691 -15.60 6.75 -9.86
N GLN A 692 -16.51 6.54 -8.90
CA GLN A 692 -17.07 7.63 -8.10
C GLN A 692 -16.27 7.79 -6.81
N THR A 693 -16.04 9.04 -6.42
CA THR A 693 -15.28 9.36 -5.21
C THR A 693 -16.22 9.89 -4.13
N ILE A 694 -16.26 9.20 -2.98
CA ILE A 694 -17.19 9.52 -1.89
C ILE A 694 -16.64 10.66 -1.01
N ARG A 695 -15.32 10.66 -0.81
CA ARG A 695 -14.58 11.69 -0.08
C ARG A 695 -13.37 12.10 -0.91
N LEU A 696 -13.60 12.79 -2.03
CA LEU A 696 -12.51 13.56 -2.63
C LEU A 696 -12.03 14.54 -1.57
N LEU A 697 -10.87 14.26 -1.03
CA LEU A 697 -9.87 15.21 -0.62
C LEU A 697 -10.32 16.66 -0.88
N LYS A 698 -10.81 17.27 0.20
CA LYS A 698 -10.68 18.68 0.58
C LYS A 698 -9.24 19.22 0.49
N TYR A 699 -8.37 18.58 -0.30
CA TYR A 699 -6.95 18.45 -0.05
C TYR A 699 -6.06 18.68 -1.27
N LEU A 700 -6.53 18.68 -2.53
CA LEU A 700 -5.60 19.01 -3.62
C LEU A 700 -6.08 19.98 -4.70
N CYS A 701 -7.32 20.00 -5.20
CA CYS A 701 -7.64 20.88 -6.33
C CYS A 701 -9.12 21.29 -6.39
N SER A 702 -9.56 22.24 -5.55
CA SER A 702 -10.77 23.01 -5.84
C SER A 702 -10.85 24.25 -4.96
N PHE A 703 -11.46 25.31 -5.48
CA PHE A 703 -11.81 26.58 -4.82
C PHE A 703 -10.70 27.64 -4.71
N LYS A 704 -10.83 28.68 -5.54
CA LYS A 704 -10.11 29.97 -5.51
C LYS A 704 -10.18 30.73 -4.16
N ARG A 705 -10.75 30.15 -3.09
CA ARG A 705 -10.96 30.77 -1.76
C ARG A 705 -10.85 29.83 -0.55
N LEU A 706 -10.33 28.60 -0.66
CA LEU A 706 -10.22 27.70 0.51
C LEU A 706 -8.85 27.72 1.20
N LYS A 707 -8.90 27.64 2.54
CA LYS A 707 -7.78 27.31 3.43
C LYS A 707 -7.41 25.84 3.21
N ILE A 708 -6.27 25.60 2.55
CA ILE A 708 -5.77 24.25 2.28
C ILE A 708 -5.13 23.72 3.54
N TYR A 709 -5.56 22.56 4.02
CA TYR A 709 -4.89 21.82 5.09
C TYR A 709 -4.05 20.73 4.47
N ILE A 710 -2.80 20.61 4.87
CA ILE A 710 -1.89 19.51 4.54
C ILE A 710 -1.58 18.80 5.85
N TRP A 711 -1.98 17.54 5.97
CA TRP A 711 -1.74 16.72 7.15
C TRP A 711 -0.86 15.54 6.70
N PRO A 712 0.40 15.44 7.14
CA PRO A 712 1.19 14.27 6.85
C PRO A 712 0.73 13.15 7.79
N ASP A 713 0.55 11.97 7.21
CA ASP A 713 0.60 10.73 7.97
C ASP A 713 2.01 10.61 8.58
N LYS A 714 2.17 9.96 9.73
CA LYS A 714 3.43 10.00 10.52
C LYS A 714 4.66 9.50 9.75
N ASN A 715 4.47 8.83 8.61
CA ASN A 715 5.52 8.27 7.74
C ASN A 715 5.48 8.76 6.28
N SER A 716 4.66 9.74 5.89
CA SER A 716 4.62 10.22 4.50
C SER A 716 5.46 11.48 4.28
N SER A 717 6.59 11.32 3.60
CA SER A 717 7.27 12.42 2.92
C SER A 717 6.35 12.90 1.80
N ILE A 718 5.74 14.08 1.94
CA ILE A 718 5.03 14.71 0.82
C ILE A 718 6.10 15.02 -0.23
N SER A 719 6.16 14.23 -1.30
CA SER A 719 7.18 14.40 -2.32
C SER A 719 7.04 15.80 -2.95
N ALA A 720 8.18 16.44 -3.24
CA ALA A 720 8.24 17.80 -3.78
C ALA A 720 7.47 17.99 -5.11
N LEU A 721 7.11 16.89 -5.79
CA LEU A 721 6.27 16.86 -6.99
C LEU A 721 4.82 17.28 -6.72
N HIS A 722 4.24 16.91 -5.58
CA HIS A 722 2.86 17.28 -5.20
C HIS A 722 2.66 18.80 -5.06
N LEU A 723 3.73 19.53 -4.70
CA LEU A 723 3.70 20.98 -4.47
C LEU A 723 3.86 21.79 -5.77
N LYS A 724 4.48 21.22 -6.82
CA LYS A 724 4.65 21.91 -8.12
C LYS A 724 3.32 22.28 -8.77
N ARG A 725 2.26 21.50 -8.53
CA ARG A 725 0.92 21.73 -9.10
C ARG A 725 0.07 22.77 -8.34
N LEU A 726 0.53 23.25 -7.17
CA LEU A 726 -0.23 24.10 -6.25
C LEU A 726 0.12 25.61 -6.35
N VAL A 727 0.62 26.08 -7.50
CA VAL A 727 1.15 27.46 -7.70
C VAL A 727 0.12 28.58 -7.40
N ASN A 728 -1.18 28.28 -7.50
CA ASN A 728 -2.27 29.27 -7.37
C ASN A 728 -2.89 29.41 -5.97
N VAL A 729 -2.31 28.79 -4.95
CA VAL A 729 -2.87 28.75 -3.58
C VAL A 729 -2.75 30.10 -2.88
N ARG A 730 -3.84 30.55 -2.24
CA ARG A 730 -3.88 31.77 -1.40
C ARG A 730 -3.78 31.50 0.09
N TYR A 731 -4.28 30.35 0.56
CA TYR A 731 -4.32 29.99 1.98
C TYR A 731 -3.78 28.58 2.16
N LEU A 732 -2.71 28.44 2.93
CA LEU A 732 -1.99 27.18 3.09
C LEU A 732 -1.76 26.88 4.57
N VAL A 733 -2.07 25.66 4.99
CA VAL A 733 -1.85 25.14 6.34
C VAL A 733 -1.00 23.87 6.22
N ILE A 734 0.21 23.87 6.77
CA ILE A 734 1.21 22.80 6.61
C ILE A 734 1.79 22.33 7.95
N PRO A 735 2.29 21.10 8.05
CA PRO A 735 2.93 20.58 9.27
C PRO A 735 4.31 21.20 9.55
N TYR A 736 5.08 21.50 8.50
CA TYR A 736 6.43 22.04 8.51
C TYR A 736 6.67 22.83 7.22
N ILE A 737 7.62 23.77 7.22
CA ILE A 737 8.01 24.52 6.02
C ILE A 737 8.74 23.58 5.06
N VAL A 738 8.35 23.59 3.79
CA VAL A 738 8.90 22.74 2.73
C VAL A 738 9.82 23.55 1.80
N PRO A 739 10.87 22.94 1.22
CA PRO A 739 11.72 23.60 0.22
C PRO A 739 10.92 23.96 -1.05
N GLN A 740 11.38 24.97 -1.80
CA GLN A 740 10.77 25.46 -3.06
C GLN A 740 9.40 26.15 -2.93
N MET A 741 9.08 26.65 -1.74
CA MET A 741 7.86 27.44 -1.53
C MET A 741 7.91 28.81 -2.25
N GLU A 742 9.05 29.22 -2.82
CA GLU A 742 9.13 30.44 -3.65
C GLU A 742 8.16 30.42 -4.84
N LYS A 743 7.71 29.24 -5.29
CA LYS A 743 6.79 29.06 -6.42
C LYS A 743 5.34 29.44 -6.12
N PHE A 744 4.95 29.59 -4.84
CA PHE A 744 3.56 29.91 -4.47
C PHE A 744 3.26 31.41 -4.60
N HIS A 745 3.35 31.96 -5.80
CA HIS A 745 3.32 33.41 -6.04
C HIS A 745 2.01 34.09 -5.59
N LYS A 746 0.90 33.37 -5.42
CA LYS A 746 -0.40 33.90 -4.97
C LYS A 746 -0.69 33.71 -3.48
N LEU A 747 0.26 33.18 -2.69
CA LEU A 747 0.02 32.86 -1.29
C LEU A 747 -0.15 34.12 -0.45
N GLU A 748 -1.28 34.22 0.25
CA GLU A 748 -1.65 35.32 1.14
C GLU A 748 -1.56 34.91 2.63
N PHE A 749 -1.86 33.65 2.96
CA PHE A 749 -1.96 33.16 4.32
C PHE A 749 -1.25 31.82 4.48
N LEU A 750 -0.30 31.75 5.41
CA LEU A 750 0.44 30.54 5.78
C LEU A 750 0.22 30.20 7.25
N TYR A 751 -0.23 28.98 7.54
CA TYR A 751 -0.32 28.43 8.89
C TYR A 751 0.57 27.19 9.02
N VAL A 752 1.48 27.16 9.99
CA VAL A 752 2.38 26.02 10.22
C VAL A 752 2.02 25.32 11.53
N GLN A 753 1.62 24.06 11.46
CA GLN A 753 1.25 23.18 12.57
C GLN A 753 2.46 22.56 13.28
N ASN A 754 3.52 23.32 13.46
CA ASN A 754 4.76 22.82 14.03
C ASN A 754 4.60 22.47 15.52
N ARG A 755 5.15 21.30 15.91
CA ARG A 755 5.33 20.92 17.33
C ARG A 755 6.70 21.32 17.86
N LYS A 756 7.73 21.33 17.01
CA LYS A 756 9.10 21.75 17.31
C LYS A 756 9.37 23.16 16.76
N GLU A 757 10.45 23.80 17.20
CA GLU A 757 10.91 25.08 16.64
C GLU A 757 11.20 24.92 15.14
N VAL A 758 10.73 25.88 14.31
CA VAL A 758 10.91 25.87 12.85
C VAL A 758 11.68 27.11 12.39
N GLU A 759 12.59 26.93 11.43
CA GLU A 759 13.31 28.03 10.81
C GLU A 759 12.49 28.66 9.67
N ILE A 760 12.42 29.98 9.63
CA ILE A 760 11.80 30.80 8.59
C ILE A 760 12.87 31.16 7.55
N PRO A 761 12.78 30.63 6.33
CA PRO A 761 13.69 31.00 5.24
C PRO A 761 13.48 32.43 4.74
N ASP A 762 14.50 32.99 4.10
CA ASP A 762 14.52 34.32 3.48
C ASP A 762 13.47 34.48 2.38
N PHE A 763 13.31 33.48 1.51
CA PHE A 763 12.36 33.54 0.40
C PHE A 763 10.91 33.80 0.85
N LEU A 764 10.52 33.39 2.08
CA LEU A 764 9.17 33.66 2.60
C LEU A 764 8.95 35.15 2.88
N LEU A 765 10.01 35.87 3.26
CA LEU A 765 9.98 37.31 3.49
C LEU A 765 9.92 38.10 2.17
N GLU A 766 10.39 37.50 1.08
CA GLU A 766 10.39 38.09 -0.27
C GLU A 766 9.05 37.89 -1.00
N MET A 767 8.14 37.06 -0.49
CA MET A 767 6.86 36.78 -1.13
C MET A 767 5.92 38.00 -1.13
N VAL A 768 5.74 38.61 -2.30
CA VAL A 768 4.98 39.86 -2.48
C VAL A 768 3.51 39.78 -2.02
N ASN A 769 2.87 38.63 -2.16
CA ASN A 769 1.45 38.43 -1.81
C ASN A 769 1.21 37.92 -0.39
N LEU A 770 2.25 37.51 0.34
CA LEU A 770 2.09 36.97 1.68
C LEU A 770 1.70 38.08 2.65
N ARG A 771 0.65 37.85 3.44
CA ARG A 771 0.08 38.77 4.43
C ARG A 771 0.10 38.20 5.83
N HIS A 772 -0.11 36.89 5.98
CA HIS A 772 -0.25 36.28 7.30
C HIS A 772 0.65 35.04 7.43
N MET A 773 1.49 35.02 8.47
CA MET A 773 2.31 33.87 8.84
C MET A 773 2.00 33.46 10.28
N ILE A 774 1.35 32.32 10.45
CA ILE A 774 0.91 31.85 11.77
C ILE A 774 1.57 30.52 12.08
N PHE A 775 2.28 30.44 13.19
CA PHE A 775 2.90 29.22 13.68
C PHE A 775 2.18 28.71 14.92
N LYS A 776 1.93 27.39 14.99
CA LYS A 776 1.35 26.72 16.17
C LYS A 776 2.38 26.60 17.29
N GLY A 777 3.62 26.25 16.96
CA GLY A 777 4.77 26.23 17.86
C GLY A 777 5.69 27.45 17.66
N ASN A 778 6.89 27.43 18.24
CA ASN A 778 7.89 28.50 18.09
C ASN A 778 8.51 28.51 16.68
N SER A 779 8.93 29.69 16.21
CA SER A 779 9.64 29.87 14.94
C SER A 779 10.84 30.81 15.14
N ARG A 780 11.89 30.70 14.32
CA ARG A 780 13.06 31.60 14.32
C ARG A 780 13.48 31.94 12.90
N PHE A 781 14.15 33.06 12.68
CA PHE A 781 14.72 33.35 11.35
C PHE A 781 15.86 32.38 11.02
N SER A 782 15.97 31.98 9.75
CA SER A 782 17.07 31.15 9.27
C SER A 782 18.41 31.90 9.35
N LYS A 783 19.52 31.16 9.28
CA LYS A 783 20.87 31.75 9.19
C LYS A 783 21.04 32.62 7.93
N SER A 784 20.32 32.32 6.84
CA SER A 784 20.39 33.10 5.60
C SER A 784 19.74 34.47 5.76
N CYS A 785 18.59 34.55 6.44
CA CYS A 785 17.96 35.83 6.79
C CYS A 785 18.90 36.75 7.59
N ILE A 786 19.67 36.18 8.52
CA ILE A 786 20.60 36.95 9.35
C ILE A 786 21.78 37.46 8.52
N ARG A 787 22.28 36.66 7.57
CA ARG A 787 23.40 37.04 6.68
C ARG A 787 23.06 38.24 5.80
N GLN A 788 21.86 38.26 5.20
CA GLN A 788 21.40 39.39 4.37
C GLN A 788 21.39 40.72 5.16
N VAL A 789 21.00 40.69 6.44
CA VAL A 789 21.04 41.89 7.30
C VAL A 789 22.47 42.36 7.57
N THR A 790 23.43 41.44 7.74
CA THR A 790 24.83 41.80 8.00
C THR A 790 25.55 42.37 6.79
N GLU A 791 25.11 42.07 5.57
CA GLU A 791 25.72 42.55 4.32
C GLU A 791 25.11 43.89 3.83
N GLU A 792 24.24 44.53 4.62
CA GLU A 792 23.44 45.72 4.24
C GLU A 792 22.54 45.50 3.00
N GLU A 793 22.32 44.26 2.57
CA GLU A 793 21.34 43.94 1.54
C GLU A 793 19.94 44.17 2.12
N ILE A 794 19.29 45.24 1.64
CA ILE A 794 17.97 45.65 2.11
C ILE A 794 16.96 44.62 1.61
N PHE A 795 16.40 43.82 2.52
CA PHE A 795 15.13 43.13 2.27
C PHE A 795 14.14 44.14 1.68
N GLN A 796 13.54 43.82 0.53
CA GLN A 796 12.42 44.60 0.03
C GLN A 796 11.32 44.65 1.09
N ARG A 797 10.67 45.81 1.26
CA ARG A 797 9.54 45.94 2.19
C ARG A 797 8.48 44.91 1.83
N ASN A 798 8.21 44.00 2.76
CA ASN A 798 7.18 43.00 2.58
C ASN A 798 5.82 43.54 3.03
N ASN A 799 4.78 42.77 2.68
CA ASN A 799 3.39 43.15 2.90
C ASN A 799 2.75 42.38 4.07
N LEU A 800 3.57 41.83 4.98
CA LEU A 800 3.06 41.06 6.11
C LEU A 800 2.25 41.96 7.07
N GLN A 801 1.06 41.48 7.40
CA GLN A 801 0.11 42.07 8.34
C GLN A 801 0.05 41.31 9.66
N SER A 802 0.40 40.02 9.70
CA SER A 802 0.48 39.30 10.97
C SER A 802 1.54 38.20 11.02
N ILE A 803 2.25 38.12 12.15
CA ILE A 803 3.21 37.04 12.46
C ILE A 803 2.92 36.50 13.87
N SER A 804 2.91 35.18 14.05
CA SER A 804 2.73 34.56 15.39
C SER A 804 3.84 33.62 15.83
N ASN A 805 4.08 33.55 17.14
CA ASN A 805 5.06 32.69 17.81
C ASN A 805 6.49 32.80 17.24
N LEU A 806 6.93 34.02 16.92
CA LEU A 806 8.30 34.30 16.49
C LEU A 806 9.22 34.43 17.71
N LYS A 807 10.34 33.72 17.74
CA LYS A 807 11.40 33.87 18.73
C LYS A 807 12.47 34.80 18.18
N ILE A 808 12.82 35.82 18.96
CA ILE A 808 13.83 36.82 18.64
C ILE A 808 14.91 36.75 19.72
N SER A 809 16.06 36.23 19.32
CA SER A 809 17.13 35.85 20.23
C SER A 809 18.18 36.96 20.38
N ASN A 810 18.32 37.84 19.39
CA ASN A 810 19.36 38.89 19.37
C ASN A 810 18.88 40.14 18.64
N LYS A 811 19.62 41.26 18.81
CA LYS A 811 19.37 42.55 18.13
C LYS A 811 19.26 42.47 16.60
N MET A 812 19.99 41.56 15.94
CA MET A 812 19.96 41.43 14.48
C MET A 812 18.64 40.86 13.98
N GLU A 813 18.10 39.85 14.65
CA GLU A 813 16.81 39.25 14.29
C GLU A 813 15.64 40.25 14.37
N GLY A 814 15.69 41.20 15.30
CA GLY A 814 14.66 42.24 15.37
C GLY A 814 14.82 43.36 14.34
N LYS A 815 16.01 43.54 13.73
CA LYS A 815 16.14 44.41 12.54
C LYS A 815 15.37 43.85 11.34
N ILE A 816 15.24 42.52 11.23
CA ILE A 816 14.45 41.85 10.15
C ILE A 816 12.96 42.27 10.22
N LEU A 817 12.43 42.57 11.41
CA LEU A 817 11.05 43.05 11.53
C LEU A 817 10.81 44.42 10.87
N ARG A 818 11.87 45.22 10.62
CA ARG A 818 11.74 46.49 9.89
C ARG A 818 11.33 46.29 8.43
N CYS A 819 11.48 45.09 7.90
CA CYS A 819 11.04 44.69 6.57
C CYS A 819 9.51 44.56 6.50
N SER A 820 8.81 44.50 7.64
CA SER A 820 7.37 44.35 7.75
C SER A 820 6.69 45.56 8.44
N PRO A 821 6.77 46.77 7.85
CA PRO A 821 6.25 47.99 8.51
C PRO A 821 4.71 48.01 8.67
N ASN A 822 3.99 47.20 7.90
CA ASN A 822 2.52 47.14 7.87
C ASN A 822 1.91 46.07 8.81
N LEU A 823 2.68 45.57 9.78
CA LEU A 823 2.20 44.59 10.74
C LEU A 823 1.09 45.17 11.64
N LEU A 824 -0.07 44.51 11.63
CA LEU A 824 -1.21 44.78 12.50
C LEU A 824 -1.22 43.87 13.74
N LYS A 825 -0.69 42.65 13.63
CA LYS A 825 -0.66 41.66 14.72
C LYS A 825 0.68 40.98 14.85
N LEU A 826 1.27 41.00 16.05
CA LEU A 826 2.55 40.35 16.33
C LEU A 826 2.45 39.53 17.61
N LYS A 827 2.83 38.26 17.56
CA LYS A 827 3.10 37.44 18.75
C LYS A 827 4.54 36.95 18.70
N CYS A 828 5.36 37.38 19.65
CA CYS A 828 6.76 37.00 19.70
C CYS A 828 7.27 36.76 21.13
N SER A 829 8.38 36.02 21.22
CA SER A 829 9.15 35.79 22.43
C SER A 829 10.53 36.43 22.26
N LEU A 830 10.92 37.28 23.20
CA LEU A 830 12.20 38.00 23.16
C LEU A 830 13.18 37.34 24.14
N GLN A 831 14.47 37.24 23.77
CA GLN A 831 15.54 36.96 24.73
C GLN A 831 16.26 38.25 25.15
N GLU A 832 16.49 39.16 24.19
CA GLU A 832 16.96 40.53 24.44
C GLU A 832 15.88 41.54 24.08
N PHE A 833 15.71 42.59 24.89
CA PHE A 833 14.73 43.64 24.62
C PHE A 833 15.08 44.44 23.36
N GLN A 834 14.05 44.74 22.57
CA GLN A 834 14.14 45.55 21.36
C GLN A 834 13.07 46.63 21.31
N ASP A 835 13.42 47.78 20.73
CA ASP A 835 12.48 48.86 20.47
C ASP A 835 11.52 48.45 19.33
N LEU A 836 10.25 48.22 19.67
CA LEU A 836 9.21 47.87 18.70
C LEU A 836 8.37 49.08 18.26
N SER A 837 8.69 50.30 18.71
CA SER A 837 7.92 51.51 18.41
C SER A 837 7.79 51.79 16.91
N PHE A 838 8.75 51.33 16.09
CA PHE A 838 8.71 51.50 14.65
C PHE A 838 7.49 50.81 13.97
N LEU A 839 6.83 49.87 14.63
CA LEU A 839 5.61 49.21 14.16
C LEU A 839 4.36 50.04 14.46
N ASN A 840 4.28 51.22 13.83
CA ASN A 840 3.25 52.22 14.12
C ASN A 840 1.81 51.77 13.83
N LEU A 841 1.62 50.77 12.97
CA LEU A 841 0.28 50.24 12.61
C LEU A 841 -0.16 49.06 13.50
N LEU A 842 0.65 48.67 14.48
CA LEU A 842 0.40 47.49 15.28
C LEU A 842 -0.79 47.69 16.23
N GLU A 843 -1.84 46.86 16.05
CA GLU A 843 -3.06 46.90 16.86
C GLU A 843 -3.08 45.81 17.93
N SER A 844 -2.42 44.66 17.70
CA SER A 844 -2.39 43.54 18.65
C SER A 844 -0.96 43.04 18.84
N LEU A 845 -0.50 43.06 20.08
CA LEU A 845 0.83 42.60 20.46
C LEU A 845 0.75 41.56 21.58
N SER A 846 1.48 40.45 21.40
CA SER A 846 1.69 39.44 22.44
C SER A 846 3.19 39.24 22.62
N LEU A 847 3.71 39.57 23.79
CA LEU A 847 5.11 39.44 24.14
C LEU A 847 5.29 38.39 25.23
N ALA A 848 6.21 37.45 25.00
CA ALA A 848 6.72 36.55 26.02
C ALA A 848 8.17 36.91 26.33
N TYR A 849 8.54 36.97 27.61
CA TYR A 849 9.91 37.34 28.01
C TYR A 849 10.44 36.45 29.15
N PRO A 850 10.90 35.22 28.82
CA PRO A 850 11.20 34.19 29.82
C PRO A 850 12.43 34.44 30.70
N HIS A 851 13.27 35.44 30.37
CA HIS A 851 14.53 35.74 31.09
C HIS A 851 14.59 37.23 31.47
N ASN A 852 13.59 37.74 32.18
CA ASN A 852 13.54 39.16 32.53
C ASN A 852 14.33 39.48 33.80
N ASP A 853 15.40 40.27 33.67
CA ASP A 853 16.11 40.89 34.79
C ASP A 853 15.47 42.24 35.23
N GLY A 854 14.30 42.59 34.69
CA GLY A 854 13.45 43.69 35.15
C GLY A 854 13.75 45.07 34.54
N THR A 855 14.75 45.21 33.67
CA THR A 855 15.34 46.51 33.32
C THR A 855 14.87 47.16 32.01
N HIS A 856 14.13 46.47 31.12
CA HIS A 856 13.91 46.98 29.76
C HIS A 856 12.49 46.73 29.20
N LEU A 857 11.61 47.73 29.30
CA LEU A 857 10.36 47.89 28.54
C LEU A 857 10.19 49.39 28.33
N ILE A 858 10.78 49.95 27.26
CA ILE A 858 10.81 51.42 27.10
C ILE A 858 10.03 51.91 25.87
N SER A 859 9.53 51.02 25.00
CA SER A 859 8.82 51.49 23.82
C SER A 859 7.86 50.46 23.22
N LEU A 860 6.58 50.57 23.59
CA LEU A 860 5.47 49.88 22.95
C LEU A 860 4.83 50.77 21.87
N PRO A 861 4.30 50.21 20.78
CA PRO A 861 3.52 50.97 19.80
C PRO A 861 2.26 51.62 20.40
N LEU A 862 1.98 52.87 20.02
CA LEU A 862 0.89 53.66 20.61
C LEU A 862 -0.51 53.28 20.10
N ASN A 863 -0.62 52.63 18.93
CA ASN A 863 -1.89 52.24 18.32
C ASN A 863 -2.43 50.89 18.80
N LEU A 864 -1.84 50.31 19.85
CA LEU A 864 -2.24 49.03 20.40
C LEU A 864 -3.66 49.08 20.97
N ARG A 865 -4.52 48.20 20.44
CA ARG A 865 -5.86 47.90 20.96
C ARG A 865 -5.85 46.68 21.87
N LYS A 866 -4.92 45.76 21.66
CA LYS A 866 -4.78 44.53 22.45
C LYS A 866 -3.32 44.27 22.81
N LEU A 867 -3.07 44.09 24.11
CA LEU A 867 -1.76 43.72 24.63
C LEU A 867 -1.87 42.44 25.45
N THR A 868 -1.01 41.47 25.15
CA THR A 868 -0.79 40.27 25.95
C THR A 868 0.66 40.23 26.41
N LEU A 869 0.89 40.11 27.71
CA LEU A 869 2.22 39.91 28.28
C LEU A 869 2.28 38.55 28.97
N VAL A 870 3.34 37.79 28.69
CA VAL A 870 3.55 36.42 29.19
C VAL A 870 4.90 36.33 29.88
N SER A 871 4.93 35.78 31.09
CA SER A 871 6.15 35.58 31.89
C SER A 871 6.93 36.87 32.16
N PHE A 872 6.24 37.99 32.39
CA PHE A 872 6.85 39.32 32.55
C PHE A 872 6.96 39.73 34.03
N TYR A 873 8.13 40.22 34.44
CA TYR A 873 8.28 41.06 35.63
C TYR A 873 7.93 42.52 35.30
N MET A 874 6.92 43.06 35.98
CA MET A 874 6.35 44.39 35.75
C MET A 874 6.83 45.37 36.81
N SER A 875 7.69 46.32 36.42
CA SER A 875 8.05 47.45 37.30
C SER A 875 6.97 48.54 37.32
N ARG A 876 7.02 49.42 38.33
CA ARG A 876 6.04 50.53 38.47
C ARG A 876 5.99 51.43 37.25
N GLU A 877 7.14 51.73 36.64
CA GLU A 877 7.20 52.58 35.44
C GLU A 877 6.62 51.88 34.20
N GLN A 878 6.82 50.56 34.06
CA GLN A 878 6.26 49.79 32.95
C GLN A 878 4.73 49.70 33.03
N ALA A 879 4.19 49.51 34.24
CA ALA A 879 2.74 49.52 34.47
C ALA A 879 2.10 50.85 34.03
N LYS A 880 2.73 51.99 34.37
CA LYS A 880 2.29 53.33 33.92
C LYS A 880 2.33 53.49 32.41
N ILE A 881 3.40 53.02 31.75
CA ILE A 881 3.53 53.10 30.29
C ILE A 881 2.38 52.33 29.61
N ILE A 882 2.08 51.12 30.08
CA ILE A 882 0.99 50.32 29.54
C ILE A 882 -0.37 50.97 29.84
N GLY A 883 -0.55 51.48 31.05
CA GLY A 883 -1.76 52.19 31.48
C GLY A 883 -2.06 53.43 30.64
N ARG A 884 -1.04 54.13 30.14
CA ARG A 884 -1.19 55.34 29.31
C ARG A 884 -1.38 55.06 27.81
N LEU A 885 -1.48 53.80 27.40
CA LEU A 885 -1.74 53.47 26.00
C LEU A 885 -3.13 53.98 25.58
N PRO A 886 -3.22 54.90 24.59
CA PRO A 886 -4.43 55.68 24.36
C PRO A 886 -5.59 54.85 23.81
N ASN A 887 -5.31 53.75 23.12
CA ASN A 887 -6.29 52.93 22.41
C ASN A 887 -6.45 51.51 22.99
N LEU A 888 -5.88 51.23 24.16
CA LEU A 888 -5.84 49.87 24.71
C LEU A 888 -7.21 49.44 25.23
N VAL A 889 -7.83 48.45 24.56
CA VAL A 889 -9.15 47.91 24.88
C VAL A 889 -9.06 46.58 25.61
N VAL A 890 -8.06 45.75 25.29
CA VAL A 890 -7.90 44.41 25.86
C VAL A 890 -6.50 44.23 26.42
N LEU A 891 -6.40 43.97 27.72
CA LEU A 891 -5.15 43.64 28.40
C LEU A 891 -5.21 42.21 28.94
N LYS A 892 -4.17 41.44 28.64
CA LYS A 892 -4.00 40.08 29.15
C LYS A 892 -2.62 39.93 29.79
N LEU A 893 -2.58 39.55 31.05
CA LEU A 893 -1.36 39.26 31.78
C LEU A 893 -1.36 37.78 32.13
N GLN A 894 -0.33 37.06 31.70
CA GLN A 894 -0.16 35.63 31.96
C GLN A 894 1.20 35.40 32.62
N GLU A 895 1.24 34.66 33.73
CA GLU A 895 2.50 34.34 34.44
C GLU A 895 3.34 35.59 34.77
N CYS A 896 2.68 36.72 35.01
CA CYS A 896 3.36 37.98 35.30
C CYS A 896 3.53 38.17 36.81
N SER A 897 4.60 38.86 37.20
CA SER A 897 4.88 39.28 38.59
C SER A 897 5.06 40.80 38.62
N PHE A 898 4.78 41.42 39.77
CA PHE A 898 4.86 42.87 39.93
C PHE A 898 5.93 43.25 40.95
N GLU A 899 6.60 44.37 40.71
CA GLU A 899 7.58 44.93 41.61
C GLU A 899 7.00 45.17 43.00
N GLY A 900 7.65 44.59 44.01
CA GLY A 900 7.19 44.67 45.41
C GLY A 900 5.90 43.89 45.68
N ASN A 901 5.51 42.93 44.82
CA ASN A 901 4.30 42.11 44.99
C ASN A 901 3.00 42.94 45.11
N GLN A 902 2.99 44.14 44.53
CA GLN A 902 1.83 45.01 44.55
C GLN A 902 1.53 45.53 43.15
N TRP A 903 0.28 45.39 42.70
CA TRP A 903 -0.19 46.08 41.50
C TRP A 903 -0.95 47.33 41.89
N ASN A 904 -0.23 48.46 41.86
CA ASN A 904 -0.78 49.79 42.12
C ASN A 904 -1.05 50.49 40.78
N THR A 905 -2.29 50.93 40.56
CA THR A 905 -2.70 51.71 39.38
C THR A 905 -3.02 53.15 39.79
N THR A 906 -2.67 54.12 38.96
CA THR A 906 -2.92 55.54 39.23
C THR A 906 -4.05 56.11 38.37
N GLU A 907 -4.69 57.17 38.85
CA GLU A 907 -5.78 57.86 38.14
C GLU A 907 -5.33 58.31 36.73
N GLY A 908 -6.15 58.03 35.72
CA GLY A 908 -5.84 58.33 34.31
C GLY A 908 -5.15 57.21 33.52
N GLU A 909 -4.82 56.08 34.15
CA GLU A 909 -4.41 54.85 33.45
C GLU A 909 -5.63 54.11 32.88
N PHE A 910 -5.44 53.19 31.92
CA PHE A 910 -6.41 52.23 31.36
C PHE A 910 -7.79 52.78 30.91
N GLN A 911 -7.84 54.03 30.46
CA GLN A 911 -9.08 54.78 30.16
C GLN A 911 -10.01 54.17 29.09
N GLN A 912 -9.47 53.34 28.18
CA GLN A 912 -10.24 52.66 27.12
C GLN A 912 -10.43 51.16 27.37
N LEU A 913 -9.93 50.65 28.50
CA LEU A 913 -9.87 49.22 28.77
C LEU A 913 -11.27 48.67 29.04
N LYS A 914 -11.69 47.70 28.22
CA LYS A 914 -12.97 46.99 28.37
C LYS A 914 -12.79 45.57 28.91
N VAL A 915 -11.66 44.93 28.61
CA VAL A 915 -11.41 43.53 28.99
C VAL A 915 -10.07 43.41 29.66
N LEU A 916 -10.08 42.98 30.92
CA LEU A 916 -8.89 42.65 31.69
C LEU A 916 -8.87 41.15 31.99
N LYS A 917 -7.80 40.45 31.59
CA LYS A 917 -7.62 39.03 31.91
C LYS A 917 -6.30 38.78 32.61
N LEU A 918 -6.35 38.16 33.78
CA LEU A 918 -5.19 37.75 34.57
C LEU A 918 -5.14 36.22 34.63
N SER A 919 -3.99 35.65 34.31
CA SER A 919 -3.77 34.19 34.34
C SER A 919 -2.48 33.86 35.07
N SER A 920 -2.53 33.00 36.08
CA SER A 920 -1.33 32.56 36.83
C SER A 920 -0.51 33.74 37.37
N VAL A 921 -1.18 34.77 37.90
CA VAL A 921 -0.52 35.89 38.58
C VAL A 921 -0.31 35.49 40.04
N HIS A 922 0.93 35.53 40.51
CA HIS A 922 1.34 35.01 41.81
C HIS A 922 1.51 36.13 42.85
N ASP A 923 1.10 35.85 44.10
CA ASP A 923 1.42 36.58 45.33
C ASP A 923 1.43 38.11 45.19
N THR A 924 0.33 38.68 44.68
CA THR A 924 0.20 40.12 44.47
C THR A 924 -0.99 40.70 45.20
N GLU A 925 -0.76 41.72 46.01
CA GLU A 925 -1.82 42.59 46.52
C GLU A 925 -2.28 43.48 45.38
N TRP A 926 -3.54 43.30 44.97
CA TRP A 926 -4.15 44.17 43.98
C TRP A 926 -4.78 45.37 44.68
N ASN A 927 -4.01 46.45 44.80
CA ASN A 927 -4.41 47.68 45.46
C ASN A 927 -4.76 48.74 44.40
N ALA A 928 -5.78 48.47 43.60
CA ALA A 928 -6.27 49.37 42.56
C ALA A 928 -7.61 50.01 42.99
N SER A 929 -7.75 51.33 42.84
CA SER A 929 -9.08 51.96 42.85
C SER A 929 -9.82 51.65 41.53
N CYS A 930 -11.11 51.95 41.46
CA CYS A 930 -11.90 51.80 40.22
C CYS A 930 -11.60 52.87 39.17
N ASP A 931 -11.11 54.04 39.58
CA ASP A 931 -10.89 55.22 38.71
C ASP A 931 -10.03 54.97 37.47
N PRO A 932 -9.00 54.09 37.50
CA PRO A 932 -8.23 53.72 36.32
C PRO A 932 -9.01 52.86 35.32
N PHE A 933 -10.17 52.30 35.67
CA PHE A 933 -10.90 51.34 34.83
C PHE A 933 -12.33 51.80 34.48
N PRO A 934 -12.53 53.03 33.98
CA PRO A 934 -13.86 53.64 33.87
C PRO A 934 -14.78 53.00 32.82
N ARG A 935 -14.24 52.13 31.95
CA ARG A 935 -14.96 51.48 30.84
C ARG A 935 -14.87 49.95 30.89
N LEU A 936 -14.46 49.38 32.02
CA LEU A 936 -14.25 47.95 32.15
C LEU A 936 -15.60 47.21 32.06
N GLU A 937 -15.70 46.27 31.13
CA GLU A 937 -16.90 45.46 30.89
C GLU A 937 -16.71 44.01 31.35
N GLN A 938 -15.48 43.48 31.26
CA GLN A 938 -15.18 42.08 31.59
C GLN A 938 -13.89 41.95 32.38
N LEU A 939 -13.97 41.29 33.53
CA LEU A 939 -12.82 40.86 34.33
C LEU A 939 -12.74 39.33 34.34
N VAL A 940 -11.59 38.76 33.99
CA VAL A 940 -11.39 37.30 34.04
C VAL A 940 -10.12 36.96 34.79
N LEU A 941 -10.25 36.16 35.85
CA LEU A 941 -9.18 35.68 36.71
C LEU A 941 -9.06 34.16 36.57
N LYS A 942 -7.87 33.66 36.20
CA LYS A 942 -7.61 32.23 36.02
C LYS A 942 -6.34 31.81 36.76
N TYR A 943 -6.40 30.79 37.63
CA TYR A 943 -5.22 30.31 38.40
C TYR A 943 -4.48 31.43 39.16
N CYS A 944 -5.18 32.49 39.56
CA CYS A 944 -4.56 33.64 40.22
C CYS A 944 -4.51 33.43 41.74
N TYR A 945 -3.37 33.76 42.35
CA TYR A 945 -3.14 33.70 43.80
C TYR A 945 -3.27 35.08 44.45
N LEU A 946 -4.30 35.83 44.04
CA LEU A 946 -4.62 37.14 44.61
C LEU A 946 -5.28 36.98 45.99
N GLU A 947 -5.14 37.96 46.86
CA GLU A 947 -5.84 37.97 48.16
C GLU A 947 -7.34 38.24 47.98
N LYS A 948 -7.70 39.30 47.25
CA LYS A 948 -9.09 39.68 46.95
C LYS A 948 -9.14 40.54 45.69
N ILE A 949 -10.32 40.65 45.07
CA ILE A 949 -10.60 41.70 44.08
C ILE A 949 -10.80 43.02 44.86
N PRO A 950 -10.28 44.17 44.37
CA PRO A 950 -10.53 45.45 45.03
C PRO A 950 -12.03 45.75 45.11
N SER A 951 -12.53 46.04 46.31
CA SER A 951 -13.98 46.26 46.54
C SER A 951 -14.52 47.42 45.73
N SER A 952 -13.71 48.45 45.44
CA SER A 952 -14.09 49.59 44.61
C SER A 952 -14.56 49.20 43.20
N PHE A 953 -14.30 47.97 42.72
CA PHE A 953 -14.82 47.52 41.42
C PHE A 953 -16.36 47.43 41.41
N CYS A 954 -17.04 47.46 42.56
CA CYS A 954 -18.48 47.62 42.63
C CYS A 954 -18.95 48.96 42.03
N ASP A 955 -18.13 50.01 42.10
CA ASP A 955 -18.44 51.35 41.57
C ASP A 955 -18.28 51.46 40.04
N ILE A 956 -17.94 50.37 39.33
CA ILE A 956 -17.79 50.36 37.86
C ILE A 956 -19.13 49.97 37.21
N PRO A 957 -19.93 50.93 36.71
CA PRO A 957 -21.27 50.64 36.19
C PRO A 957 -21.24 49.90 34.85
N THR A 958 -20.12 49.92 34.14
CA THR A 958 -19.98 49.24 32.85
C THR A 958 -19.68 47.75 32.97
N LEU A 959 -19.42 47.25 34.19
CA LEU A 959 -18.99 45.88 34.43
C LEU A 959 -20.17 44.92 34.22
N LYS A 960 -20.01 43.98 33.29
CA LYS A 960 -21.04 43.01 32.89
C LYS A 960 -20.71 41.59 33.29
N MET A 961 -19.43 41.26 33.46
CA MET A 961 -19.01 39.90 33.77
C MET A 961 -17.72 39.84 34.59
N ILE A 962 -17.74 39.02 35.64
CA ILE A 962 -16.56 38.59 36.40
C ILE A 962 -16.45 37.08 36.29
N GLY A 963 -15.43 36.60 35.56
CA GLY A 963 -15.14 35.17 35.41
C GLY A 963 -14.00 34.76 36.33
N ILE A 964 -14.25 33.86 37.27
CA ILE A 964 -13.26 33.32 38.19
C ILE A 964 -13.09 31.83 37.95
N HIS A 965 -11.88 31.42 37.61
CA HIS A 965 -11.57 30.02 37.32
C HIS A 965 -10.35 29.58 38.12
N TYR A 966 -10.53 28.62 39.02
CA TYR A 966 -9.47 27.99 39.82
C TYR A 966 -8.62 29.01 40.61
N CYS A 967 -9.27 29.97 41.26
CA CYS A 967 -8.62 30.98 42.13
C CYS A 967 -8.92 30.69 43.61
N ARG A 968 -8.25 31.39 44.54
CA ARG A 968 -8.49 31.26 46.00
C ARG A 968 -9.93 31.61 46.36
N GLN A 969 -10.45 30.99 47.43
CA GLN A 969 -11.80 31.23 47.93
C GLN A 969 -12.06 32.71 48.27
N SER A 970 -11.06 33.40 48.81
CA SER A 970 -11.14 34.84 49.12
C SER A 970 -11.42 35.72 47.89
N VAL A 971 -10.95 35.31 46.70
CA VAL A 971 -11.25 35.99 45.43
C VAL A 971 -12.71 35.74 45.02
N VAL A 972 -13.21 34.53 45.24
CA VAL A 972 -14.62 34.16 44.99
C VAL A 972 -15.55 34.96 45.89
N GLU A 973 -15.25 35.02 47.19
CA GLU A 973 -16.01 35.79 48.17
C GLU A 973 -16.05 37.29 47.81
N SER A 974 -14.90 37.87 47.43
CA SER A 974 -14.86 39.28 47.01
C SER A 974 -15.67 39.56 45.74
N ALA A 975 -15.75 38.63 44.79
CA ALA A 975 -16.55 38.81 43.58
C ALA A 975 -18.06 38.68 43.84
N MET A 976 -18.45 37.75 44.72
CA MET A 976 -19.85 37.63 45.15
C MET A 976 -20.30 38.90 45.88
N GLN A 977 -19.45 39.46 46.74
CA GLN A 977 -19.73 40.73 47.40
C GLN A 977 -19.92 41.87 46.40
N ILE A 978 -19.07 41.97 45.38
CA ILE A 978 -19.20 42.98 44.31
C ILE A 978 -20.53 42.79 43.53
N GLU A 979 -20.95 41.55 43.28
CA GLU A 979 -22.22 41.26 42.62
C GLU A 979 -23.43 41.69 43.46
N GLU A 980 -23.40 41.39 44.76
CA GLU A 980 -24.45 41.76 45.70
C GLU A 980 -24.56 43.29 45.82
N GLU A 981 -23.43 43.98 46.01
CA GLU A 981 -23.39 45.44 46.08
C GLU A 981 -23.89 46.11 44.78
N GLN A 982 -23.52 45.59 43.60
CA GLN A 982 -24.04 46.12 42.32
C GLN A 982 -25.53 45.84 42.11
N ARG A 983 -26.02 44.69 42.59
CA ARG A 983 -27.46 44.36 42.57
C ARG A 983 -28.26 45.32 43.45
N ASP A 984 -27.75 45.62 44.64
CA ASP A 984 -28.36 46.60 45.56
C ASP A 984 -28.38 48.02 44.98
N MET A 985 -27.39 48.36 44.13
CA MET A 985 -27.35 49.61 43.36
C MET A 985 -28.22 49.59 42.08
N GLY A 986 -28.93 48.49 41.79
CA GLY A 986 -29.87 48.36 40.68
C GLY A 986 -29.28 47.83 39.37
N ASN A 987 -28.04 47.29 39.37
CA ASN A 987 -27.45 46.63 38.21
C ASN A 987 -27.67 45.11 38.25
N GLU A 988 -28.72 44.63 37.57
CA GLU A 988 -29.04 43.20 37.46
C GLU A 988 -28.28 42.49 36.32
N GLU A 989 -27.50 43.22 35.51
CA GLU A 989 -26.82 42.67 34.32
C GLU A 989 -25.45 42.03 34.63
N LEU A 990 -24.87 42.25 35.81
CA LEU A 990 -23.57 41.71 36.19
C LEU A 990 -23.65 40.19 36.44
N GLN A 991 -22.88 39.42 35.68
CA GLN A 991 -22.78 37.96 35.83
C GLN A 991 -21.45 37.55 36.45
N VAL A 992 -21.50 36.85 37.60
CA VAL A 992 -20.33 36.18 38.19
C VAL A 992 -20.31 34.71 37.80
N ILE A 993 -19.25 34.29 37.11
CA ILE A 993 -19.09 32.91 36.63
C ILE A 993 -17.93 32.28 37.38
N ILE A 994 -18.20 31.25 38.18
CA ILE A 994 -17.20 30.57 39.00
C ILE A 994 -16.94 29.16 38.48
N SER A 995 -15.67 28.77 38.41
CA SER A 995 -15.25 27.39 38.13
C SER A 995 -14.17 26.98 39.14
N SER A 996 -14.52 26.13 40.10
CA SER A 996 -13.61 25.61 41.13
C SER A 996 -13.25 24.14 40.87
N TYR A 997 -12.22 23.64 41.55
CA TYR A 997 -12.04 22.19 41.71
C TYR A 997 -13.16 21.68 42.63
N THR A 998 -13.83 20.58 42.25
CA THR A 998 -14.56 19.74 43.21
C THR A 998 -13.60 18.93 44.05
#